data_AF-A0A1T3P0Q5-F1
#
_entry.id   AF-A0A1T3P0Q5-F1
#
_cell.length_a   1.000
_cell.length_b   1.000
_cell.length_c   1.000
_cell.angle_alpha   90.00
_cell.angle_beta   90.00
_cell.angle_gamma   90.00
#
_symmetry.space_group_name_H-M   'P 1'
#
loop_
_entity.id
_entity.type
_entity.pdbx_description
1 polymer ?
#
loop_
_entity_poly.entity_id
_entity_poly.type
_entity_poly.pdbx_seq_one_letter_code
_entity_poly.pdbx_strand_id
1 'polypeptide(L)'
;MSRFERMRTLRRVRGRVVPVALMATLMGLTGGLTATGSAGAAPAGAAATALSPQLEAIRQAEALALYGSTGIKPIAERKTSLISLGDSEIAGEGVGVYEPGTDGPDNWCHRSPEAAIHKTGIPTDLTYNVACSGASTVNIRIGGSRQYADEPVQSDSLAIKARNTRVQLILLVAGANDDIQFGPTMTDCVTRRVFFQGECYGTYQPGWQARADAMRPKVEQTVRDLKTVMADAGYASGDYKLVLMGYPSPIAPDVEDNPDFPGWYAGGCLGYLRDAAWGRNEAVPIFERAERLAAANTGVTYLDNSRLFHGHEVCTDNTWARGLWFANPNVFDPNTTRQSFHPNARGHLAFASCLTQLYASGWNQAGCADPTSTGQARLYQGVLSADFRQLRNEGTGLCADAYGFSSRNRTPVDLWPCHGGRNQGFRYDAANQSLHTELSEDRCVDPLGGGRAAGTALVLWNCDGGTNQRFVEVAGTLRPADTQTLCVAAPAADATLGAKLVLAGCDGSAGQRWVKEPAAPVRFAELVSGARCLDVDGGTMSSGQAVLAWDCTGNTNQKWWRNPATGQVHSLKDPAYCLDNRGATAAGAGLGIWRCDDAHGAYLNNLRFDSDAAGRLVSRVSGLAVTAPAGNGAVTQQPASASPAQTWTAGVSVALPYSVIPYDAY
;
A
#
# COMPACT_ATOMS: atom_id res chain seq x y z
N MET A 1 50.44 24.35 -13.46
CA MET A 1 51.72 23.72 -13.85
C MET A 1 52.31 23.03 -12.63
N SER A 2 53.03 21.90 -12.81
CA SER A 2 53.62 21.01 -11.76
C SER A 2 52.63 20.39 -10.75
N ARG A 3 52.65 19.12 -10.31
CA ARG A 3 53.65 18.02 -10.17
C ARG A 3 54.60 18.07 -8.95
N PHE A 4 54.53 16.98 -8.16
CA PHE A 4 55.61 16.28 -7.40
C PHE A 4 56.26 17.03 -6.20
N GLU A 5 56.83 16.40 -5.16
CA GLU A 5 56.68 15.05 -4.57
C GLU A 5 57.22 15.00 -3.10
N ARG A 6 56.66 14.10 -2.27
CA ARG A 6 57.26 13.30 -1.15
C ARG A 6 58.13 13.88 0.00
N MET A 7 58.05 13.13 1.13
CA MET A 7 59.04 12.94 2.22
C MET A 7 59.21 14.06 3.28
N ARG A 8 59.59 13.78 4.55
CA ARG A 8 59.38 12.63 5.48
C ARG A 8 60.10 12.98 6.80
N THR A 9 59.46 12.85 7.96
CA THR A 9 60.17 12.76 9.26
C THR A 9 59.36 11.96 10.28
N LEU A 10 60.05 11.30 11.21
CA LEU A 10 59.49 10.31 12.15
C LEU A 10 59.76 10.71 13.60
N ARG A 11 58.81 10.44 14.51
CA ARG A 11 59.15 10.14 15.93
C ARG A 11 58.27 9.05 16.54
N ARG A 12 58.96 8.12 17.22
CA ARG A 12 58.53 7.01 18.11
C ARG A 12 57.89 7.60 19.42
N VAL A 13 57.23 6.94 20.39
CA VAL A 13 56.80 5.55 20.78
C VAL A 13 55.86 5.71 22.02
N ARG A 14 54.94 4.86 22.55
CA ARG A 14 54.36 3.47 22.48
C ARG A 14 52.89 3.58 22.99
N GLY A 15 52.01 2.57 23.04
CA GLY A 15 52.02 1.19 22.51
C GLY A 15 51.27 0.17 23.41
N ARG A 16 50.84 -0.98 22.81
CA ARG A 16 50.19 -2.20 23.41
C ARG A 16 48.69 -2.02 23.79
N VAL A 17 47.78 -3.01 23.75
CA VAL A 17 47.77 -4.52 23.67
C VAL A 17 46.63 -4.90 22.65
N VAL A 18 46.81 -5.61 21.51
CA VAL A 18 46.96 -7.10 21.27
C VAL A 18 45.66 -7.92 21.49
N PRO A 19 45.26 -8.90 20.63
CA PRO A 19 45.60 -9.21 19.21
C PRO A 19 44.37 -9.53 18.28
N VAL A 20 44.65 -9.85 17.01
CA VAL A 20 43.81 -10.70 16.14
C VAL A 20 44.67 -11.88 15.66
N ALA A 21 44.10 -13.08 15.52
CA ALA A 21 44.82 -14.29 15.11
C ALA A 21 44.32 -14.83 13.76
N LEU A 22 45.25 -15.28 12.92
CA LEU A 22 44.97 -16.01 11.68
C LEU A 22 44.57 -17.46 11.97
N MET A 23 43.88 -18.09 11.03
CA MET A 23 43.97 -19.54 10.84
C MET A 23 44.45 -19.82 9.41
N ALA A 24 45.37 -20.77 9.27
CA ALA A 24 46.02 -21.12 8.01
C ALA A 24 45.57 -22.50 7.51
N THR A 25 45.75 -22.75 6.22
CA THR A 25 45.45 -24.03 5.57
C THR A 25 46.45 -25.13 5.96
N LEU A 26 45.97 -26.36 6.07
CA LEU A 26 46.79 -27.56 5.95
C LEU A 26 45.99 -28.72 5.36
N MET A 27 46.67 -29.62 4.65
CA MET A 27 46.04 -30.70 3.88
C MET A 27 45.75 -31.94 4.74
N GLY A 28 44.66 -32.66 4.40
CA GLY A 28 44.39 -34.02 4.87
C GLY A 28 43.89 -34.88 3.70
N LEU A 29 44.62 -35.96 3.40
CA LEU A 29 44.31 -36.89 2.31
C LEU A 29 43.75 -38.21 2.87
N THR A 30 42.50 -38.56 2.54
CA THR A 30 41.96 -39.91 2.77
C THR A 30 40.94 -40.32 1.71
N GLY A 31 41.12 -41.51 1.14
CA GLY A 31 40.06 -42.41 0.68
C GLY A 31 39.07 -41.91 -0.39
N GLY A 32 39.35 -42.21 -1.66
CA GLY A 32 38.35 -42.06 -2.72
C GLY A 32 37.27 -43.16 -2.66
N LEU A 33 36.00 -42.74 -2.62
CA LEU A 33 34.85 -43.58 -2.97
C LEU A 33 34.12 -42.90 -4.14
N THR A 34 34.15 -43.52 -5.32
CA THR A 34 33.53 -42.96 -6.53
C THR A 34 32.02 -43.17 -6.52
N ALA A 35 31.32 -42.33 -5.76
CA ALA A 35 29.89 -42.17 -5.92
C ALA A 35 29.61 -41.51 -7.28
N THR A 36 29.17 -42.29 -8.28
CA THR A 36 28.68 -41.78 -9.56
C THR A 36 27.33 -41.10 -9.35
N GLY A 37 27.35 -39.89 -8.79
CA GLY A 37 26.17 -39.04 -8.68
C GLY A 37 25.69 -38.69 -10.09
N SER A 38 24.61 -39.36 -10.52
CA SER A 38 23.86 -38.91 -11.68
C SER A 38 23.38 -37.48 -11.41
N ALA A 39 23.64 -36.59 -12.37
CA ALA A 39 23.02 -35.27 -12.36
C ALA A 39 21.51 -35.47 -12.54
N GLY A 40 20.79 -35.50 -11.42
CA GLY A 40 19.34 -35.59 -11.42
C GLY A 40 18.79 -34.41 -12.20
N ALA A 41 18.19 -34.68 -13.37
CA ALA A 41 17.47 -33.68 -14.10
C ALA A 41 16.41 -33.07 -13.17
N ALA A 42 16.27 -31.75 -13.18
CA ALA A 42 15.15 -31.10 -12.50
C ALA A 42 13.85 -31.77 -12.96
N PRO A 43 12.89 -32.06 -12.05
CA PRO A 43 11.68 -32.77 -12.42
C PRO A 43 10.99 -32.00 -13.55
N ALA A 44 10.70 -32.69 -14.65
CA ALA A 44 10.01 -32.08 -15.78
C ALA A 44 8.69 -31.49 -15.27
N GLY A 45 8.43 -30.23 -15.63
CA GLY A 45 7.19 -29.54 -15.27
C GLY A 45 5.97 -30.37 -15.66
N ALA A 46 4.93 -30.33 -14.85
CA ALA A 46 3.72 -31.11 -15.08
C ALA A 46 3.18 -30.88 -16.50
N ALA A 47 2.77 -31.95 -17.18
CA ALA A 47 2.21 -31.85 -18.52
C ALA A 47 0.96 -30.97 -18.48
N ALA A 48 0.93 -29.93 -19.34
CA ALA A 48 -0.12 -28.92 -19.31
C ALA A 48 -1.52 -29.52 -19.51
N THR A 49 -2.45 -29.14 -18.64
CA THR A 49 -3.86 -29.54 -18.71
C THR A 49 -4.46 -29.07 -20.04
N ALA A 50 -5.25 -29.93 -20.68
CA ALA A 50 -5.89 -29.64 -21.95
C ALA A 50 -6.88 -28.48 -21.84
N LEU A 51 -6.89 -27.61 -22.85
CA LEU A 51 -7.92 -26.58 -23.01
C LEU A 51 -9.23 -27.20 -23.53
N SER A 52 -10.34 -26.45 -23.41
CA SER A 52 -11.57 -26.79 -24.14
C SER A 52 -11.33 -26.71 -25.66
N PRO A 53 -12.08 -27.46 -26.50
CA PRO A 53 -11.85 -27.46 -27.96
C PRO A 53 -11.87 -26.08 -28.61
N GLN A 54 -12.69 -25.16 -28.07
CA GLN A 54 -12.82 -23.79 -28.55
C GLN A 54 -11.57 -22.96 -28.22
N LEU A 55 -11.07 -23.04 -26.97
CA LEU A 55 -9.87 -22.31 -26.54
C LEU A 55 -8.60 -22.91 -27.18
N GLU A 56 -8.56 -24.24 -27.37
CA GLU A 56 -7.49 -24.92 -28.10
C GLU A 56 -7.43 -24.51 -29.56
N ALA A 57 -8.56 -24.31 -30.24
CA ALA A 57 -8.60 -23.81 -31.62
C ALA A 57 -8.00 -22.39 -31.73
N ILE A 58 -8.36 -21.48 -30.81
CA ILE A 58 -7.76 -20.12 -30.73
C ILE A 58 -6.26 -20.23 -30.45
N ARG A 59 -5.86 -21.07 -29.49
CA ARG A 59 -4.46 -21.33 -29.14
C ARG A 59 -3.65 -21.84 -30.35
N GLN A 60 -4.21 -22.75 -31.15
CA GLN A 60 -3.56 -23.28 -32.35
C GLN A 60 -3.38 -22.22 -33.44
N ALA A 61 -4.39 -21.36 -33.65
CA ALA A 61 -4.30 -20.25 -34.61
C ALA A 61 -3.21 -19.25 -34.20
N GLU A 62 -3.14 -18.88 -32.92
CA GLU A 62 -2.08 -18.01 -32.39
C GLU A 62 -0.68 -18.67 -32.50
N ALA A 63 -0.56 -19.96 -32.20
CA ALA A 63 0.72 -20.68 -32.32
C ALA A 63 1.20 -20.74 -33.78
N LEU A 64 0.28 -20.95 -34.73
CA LEU A 64 0.55 -20.90 -36.16
C LEU A 64 1.07 -19.53 -36.60
N ALA A 65 0.46 -18.44 -36.11
CA ALA A 65 0.93 -17.07 -36.38
C ALA A 65 2.29 -16.75 -35.72
N LEU A 66 2.55 -17.25 -34.51
CA LEU A 66 3.78 -16.97 -33.76
C LEU A 66 5.01 -17.76 -34.23
N TYR A 67 4.81 -18.98 -34.73
CA TYR A 67 5.88 -19.98 -34.97
C TYR A 67 5.77 -20.75 -36.29
N GLY A 68 4.70 -20.60 -37.07
CA GLY A 68 4.44 -21.45 -38.25
C GLY A 68 3.98 -22.87 -37.92
N SER A 69 3.63 -23.16 -36.65
CA SER A 69 3.22 -24.49 -36.18
C SER A 69 2.16 -24.40 -35.08
N THR A 70 1.11 -25.22 -35.15
CA THR A 70 0.01 -25.24 -34.16
C THR A 70 0.39 -25.85 -32.81
N GLY A 71 1.43 -26.69 -32.76
CA GLY A 71 1.84 -27.44 -31.55
C GLY A 71 2.38 -26.56 -30.42
N ILE A 72 2.15 -26.99 -29.17
CA ILE A 72 2.71 -26.35 -27.98
C ILE A 72 4.22 -26.61 -27.92
N LYS A 73 5.02 -25.55 -27.89
CA LYS A 73 6.48 -25.63 -27.73
C LYS A 73 6.89 -25.90 -26.27
N PRO A 74 8.07 -26.51 -26.01
CA PRO A 74 8.71 -26.49 -24.70
C PRO A 74 8.88 -25.05 -24.19
N ILE A 75 8.75 -24.80 -22.89
CA ILE A 75 8.77 -23.44 -22.32
C ILE A 75 10.06 -22.67 -22.68
N ALA A 76 11.20 -23.36 -22.80
CA ALA A 76 12.48 -22.75 -23.19
C ALA A 76 12.56 -22.33 -24.68
N GLU A 77 11.68 -22.83 -25.55
CA GLU A 77 11.59 -22.45 -26.97
C GLU A 77 10.48 -21.41 -27.25
N ARG A 78 9.66 -21.07 -26.26
CA ARG A 78 8.58 -20.10 -26.43
C ARG A 78 9.16 -18.68 -26.40
N LYS A 79 8.67 -17.81 -27.30
CA LYS A 79 8.84 -16.35 -27.20
C LYS A 79 8.39 -15.90 -25.82
N THR A 80 9.18 -15.04 -25.19
CA THR A 80 8.86 -14.45 -23.89
C THR A 80 7.71 -13.46 -23.98
N SER A 81 6.97 -13.26 -22.89
CA SER A 81 5.85 -12.31 -22.87
C SER A 81 5.60 -11.65 -21.51
N LEU A 82 4.99 -10.47 -21.57
CA LEU A 82 4.37 -9.77 -20.44
C LEU A 82 2.86 -9.64 -20.73
N ILE A 83 2.01 -9.76 -19.71
CA ILE A 83 0.55 -9.64 -19.88
C ILE A 83 -0.11 -8.81 -18.77
N SER A 84 -1.04 -7.92 -19.13
CA SER A 84 -1.95 -7.25 -18.19
C SER A 84 -3.37 -7.81 -18.28
N LEU A 85 -3.91 -8.14 -17.11
CA LEU A 85 -5.32 -8.46 -16.85
C LEU A 85 -5.89 -7.38 -15.92
N GLY A 86 -7.18 -7.11 -16.01
CA GLY A 86 -7.83 -6.13 -15.16
C GLY A 86 -8.93 -5.32 -15.83
N ASP A 87 -9.16 -4.14 -15.26
CA ASP A 87 -10.20 -3.19 -15.65
C ASP A 87 -9.67 -1.95 -16.42
N SER A 88 -10.45 -0.87 -16.44
CA SER A 88 -10.19 0.37 -17.18
C SER A 88 -8.92 1.10 -16.76
N GLU A 89 -8.49 0.94 -15.50
CA GLU A 89 -7.28 1.57 -14.96
C GLU A 89 -6.02 1.11 -15.70
N ILE A 90 -6.02 -0.14 -16.20
CA ILE A 90 -4.89 -0.73 -16.91
C ILE A 90 -5.16 -1.05 -18.38
N ALA A 91 -6.43 -1.15 -18.80
CA ALA A 91 -6.79 -1.36 -20.20
C ALA A 91 -6.33 -0.21 -21.11
N GLY A 92 -6.42 1.05 -20.66
CA GLY A 92 -6.11 2.22 -21.49
C GLY A 92 -7.22 3.27 -21.59
N GLU A 93 -8.26 3.17 -20.76
CA GLU A 93 -9.52 3.93 -20.89
C GLU A 93 -9.31 5.45 -21.07
N GLY A 94 -8.42 6.06 -20.30
CA GLY A 94 -8.14 7.51 -20.35
C GLY A 94 -7.15 7.95 -21.45
N VAL A 95 -6.60 7.06 -22.26
CA VAL A 95 -5.65 7.42 -23.33
C VAL A 95 -6.34 8.20 -24.45
N GLY A 96 -7.45 7.69 -25.00
CA GLY A 96 -8.11 8.23 -26.19
C GLY A 96 -7.54 7.76 -27.54
N VAL A 97 -6.79 6.63 -27.54
CA VAL A 97 -6.37 5.90 -28.75
C VAL A 97 -6.44 4.41 -28.41
N TYR A 98 -7.16 3.61 -29.21
CA TYR A 98 -7.52 2.24 -28.87
C TYR A 98 -7.22 1.22 -29.98
N GLU A 99 -7.17 -0.06 -29.60
CA GLU A 99 -7.03 -1.19 -30.50
C GLU A 99 -8.27 -1.34 -31.39
N PRO A 100 -8.11 -1.67 -32.70
CA PRO A 100 -9.23 -1.87 -33.61
C PRO A 100 -10.26 -2.88 -33.08
N GLY A 101 -11.51 -2.45 -32.99
CA GLY A 101 -12.62 -3.27 -32.48
C GLY A 101 -12.85 -3.20 -30.97
N THR A 102 -12.10 -2.40 -30.21
CA THR A 102 -12.30 -2.24 -28.74
C THR A 102 -12.92 -0.90 -28.33
N ASP A 103 -13.26 -0.05 -29.30
CA ASP A 103 -13.98 1.22 -29.18
C ASP A 103 -15.14 1.19 -30.18
N GLY A 104 -16.35 0.88 -29.69
CA GLY A 104 -17.54 0.73 -30.51
C GLY A 104 -18.71 0.05 -29.79
N PRO A 105 -19.94 0.11 -30.34
CA PRO A 105 -21.17 -0.28 -29.65
C PRO A 105 -21.21 -1.74 -29.17
N ASP A 106 -20.54 -2.64 -29.89
CA ASP A 106 -20.52 -4.08 -29.60
C ASP A 106 -19.41 -4.51 -28.62
N ASN A 107 -18.32 -3.72 -28.51
CA ASN A 107 -17.17 -3.99 -27.65
C ASN A 107 -16.55 -2.65 -27.19
N TRP A 108 -16.67 -2.40 -25.88
CA TRP A 108 -16.04 -1.27 -25.21
C TRP A 108 -14.96 -1.75 -24.23
N CYS A 109 -13.97 -2.54 -24.66
CA CYS A 109 -12.82 -2.81 -23.80
C CYS A 109 -11.83 -1.63 -23.68
N HIS A 110 -11.81 -0.70 -24.66
CA HIS A 110 -10.86 0.42 -24.74
C HIS A 110 -9.41 0.01 -24.41
N ARG A 111 -8.94 -1.08 -25.03
CA ARG A 111 -7.53 -1.47 -24.91
C ARG A 111 -6.69 -0.47 -25.69
N SER A 112 -5.64 0.09 -25.08
CA SER A 112 -4.77 1.05 -25.74
C SER A 112 -3.39 0.48 -26.06
N PRO A 113 -2.80 0.75 -27.25
CA PRO A 113 -1.38 0.51 -27.50
C PRO A 113 -0.46 1.39 -26.61
N GLU A 114 -1.00 2.41 -25.94
CA GLU A 114 -0.28 3.19 -24.92
C GLU A 114 -0.45 2.66 -23.49
N ALA A 115 -1.16 1.55 -23.28
CA ALA A 115 -1.31 0.93 -21.96
C ALA A 115 0.05 0.45 -21.40
N ALA A 116 0.18 0.51 -20.07
CA ALA A 116 1.48 0.43 -19.39
C ALA A 116 2.28 -0.84 -19.70
N ILE A 117 1.62 -1.98 -19.94
CA ILE A 117 2.28 -3.26 -20.27
C ILE A 117 3.14 -3.17 -21.55
N HIS A 118 2.73 -2.34 -22.52
CA HIS A 118 3.43 -2.11 -23.78
C HIS A 118 4.59 -1.10 -23.68
N LYS A 119 4.74 -0.44 -22.52
CA LYS A 119 5.70 0.66 -22.30
C LYS A 119 6.75 0.36 -21.24
N THR A 120 6.77 -0.84 -20.67
CA THR A 120 7.78 -1.24 -19.70
C THR A 120 9.16 -1.35 -20.34
N GLY A 121 10.22 -1.12 -19.55
CA GLY A 121 11.61 -1.40 -19.94
C GLY A 121 12.02 -2.86 -19.68
N ILE A 122 11.07 -3.78 -19.49
CA ILE A 122 11.35 -5.19 -19.18
C ILE A 122 11.65 -5.94 -20.50
N PRO A 123 12.83 -6.57 -20.67
CA PRO A 123 13.16 -7.27 -21.90
C PRO A 123 12.22 -8.46 -22.16
N THR A 124 11.51 -8.41 -23.29
CA THR A 124 10.53 -9.42 -23.70
C THR A 124 10.39 -9.44 -25.24
N ASP A 125 9.93 -10.55 -25.80
CA ASP A 125 9.61 -10.65 -27.24
C ASP A 125 8.23 -10.07 -27.57
N LEU A 126 7.29 -10.12 -26.62
CA LEU A 126 5.86 -9.85 -26.83
C LEU A 126 5.22 -9.17 -25.61
N THR A 127 4.23 -8.32 -25.84
CA THR A 127 3.40 -7.73 -24.78
C THR A 127 1.93 -7.91 -25.13
N TYR A 128 1.12 -8.24 -24.14
CA TYR A 128 -0.33 -8.45 -24.29
C TYR A 128 -1.10 -7.61 -23.28
N ASN A 129 -2.08 -6.86 -23.76
CA ASN A 129 -3.11 -6.31 -22.92
C ASN A 129 -4.38 -7.14 -23.14
N VAL A 130 -4.94 -7.71 -22.08
CA VAL A 130 -6.23 -8.40 -22.12
C VAL A 130 -7.19 -7.89 -21.04
N ALA A 131 -6.81 -6.81 -20.35
CA ALA A 131 -7.71 -6.04 -19.53
C ALA A 131 -8.85 -5.45 -20.37
N CYS A 132 -9.98 -5.17 -19.74
CA CYS A 132 -11.17 -4.67 -20.41
C CYS A 132 -11.86 -3.64 -19.51
N SER A 133 -12.11 -2.47 -20.05
CA SER A 133 -12.67 -1.35 -19.30
C SER A 133 -14.08 -1.64 -18.78
N GLY A 134 -14.29 -1.48 -17.48
CA GLY A 134 -15.52 -1.88 -16.79
C GLY A 134 -15.56 -3.34 -16.30
N ALA A 135 -14.50 -4.14 -16.53
CA ALA A 135 -14.39 -5.49 -15.98
C ALA A 135 -14.39 -5.48 -14.45
N SER A 136 -15.00 -6.51 -13.84
CA SER A 136 -14.85 -6.86 -12.42
C SER A 136 -14.24 -8.26 -12.30
N THR A 137 -14.00 -8.74 -11.08
CA THR A 137 -13.38 -10.09 -10.87
C THR A 137 -14.11 -11.22 -11.60
N VAL A 138 -15.42 -11.09 -11.85
CA VAL A 138 -16.22 -12.09 -12.58
C VAL A 138 -15.81 -12.23 -14.05
N ASN A 139 -15.17 -11.22 -14.65
CA ASN A 139 -14.69 -11.25 -16.03
C ASN A 139 -13.24 -11.79 -16.15
N ILE A 140 -12.57 -12.01 -15.02
CA ILE A 140 -11.15 -12.39 -14.95
C ILE A 140 -10.96 -13.84 -14.47
N ARG A 141 -11.80 -14.30 -13.53
CA ARG A 141 -11.66 -15.58 -12.83
C ARG A 141 -12.06 -16.83 -13.66
N ILE A 142 -11.62 -18.01 -13.22
CA ILE A 142 -12.00 -19.29 -13.87
C ILE A 142 -13.51 -19.50 -13.74
N GLY A 143 -14.16 -19.93 -14.84
CA GLY A 143 -15.62 -20.05 -14.88
C GLY A 143 -16.35 -18.70 -14.77
N GLY A 144 -15.64 -17.60 -15.03
CA GLY A 144 -16.19 -16.25 -15.14
C GLY A 144 -17.08 -16.05 -16.38
N SER A 145 -17.59 -14.83 -16.51
CA SER A 145 -18.43 -14.40 -17.64
C SER A 145 -17.65 -13.46 -18.55
N ARG A 146 -17.73 -13.70 -19.87
CA ARG A 146 -17.25 -12.73 -20.88
C ARG A 146 -17.92 -11.38 -20.68
N GLN A 147 -17.21 -10.28 -20.99
CA GLN A 147 -17.78 -8.94 -20.92
C GLN A 147 -18.47 -8.54 -22.25
N TYR A 148 -17.86 -8.89 -23.38
CA TYR A 148 -18.41 -8.77 -24.74
C TYR A 148 -18.38 -10.14 -25.43
N ALA A 149 -19.13 -10.33 -26.51
CA ALA A 149 -19.36 -11.68 -27.07
C ALA A 149 -18.11 -12.30 -27.73
N ASP A 150 -17.29 -11.44 -28.34
CA ASP A 150 -16.01 -11.67 -28.98
C ASP A 150 -14.84 -11.85 -27.98
N GLU A 151 -14.89 -11.16 -26.85
CA GLU A 151 -13.87 -11.22 -25.79
C GLU A 151 -13.92 -12.51 -24.97
N PRO A 152 -12.81 -13.28 -24.85
CA PRO A 152 -12.71 -14.38 -23.88
C PRO A 152 -12.77 -13.88 -22.43
N VAL A 153 -13.02 -14.79 -21.47
CA VAL A 153 -12.75 -14.50 -20.05
C VAL A 153 -11.24 -14.29 -19.90
N GLN A 154 -10.77 -13.35 -19.09
CA GLN A 154 -9.34 -13.00 -19.10
C GLN A 154 -8.45 -14.16 -18.59
N SER A 155 -8.98 -15.06 -17.75
CA SER A 155 -8.36 -16.36 -17.42
C SER A 155 -8.08 -17.22 -18.65
N ASP A 156 -9.00 -17.24 -19.61
CA ASP A 156 -8.93 -18.07 -20.81
C ASP A 156 -7.91 -17.49 -21.79
N SER A 157 -7.90 -16.17 -21.93
CA SER A 157 -6.85 -15.43 -22.64
C SER A 157 -5.47 -15.72 -22.05
N LEU A 158 -5.30 -15.67 -20.72
CA LEU A 158 -4.05 -16.07 -20.06
C LEU A 158 -3.74 -17.56 -20.31
N ALA A 159 -4.72 -18.46 -20.23
CA ALA A 159 -4.53 -19.89 -20.46
C ALA A 159 -4.01 -20.20 -21.88
N ILE A 160 -4.46 -19.43 -22.88
CA ILE A 160 -3.97 -19.46 -24.26
C ILE A 160 -2.56 -18.86 -24.34
N LYS A 161 -2.34 -17.62 -23.86
CA LYS A 161 -1.04 -16.94 -23.96
C LYS A 161 0.06 -17.73 -23.24
N ALA A 162 -0.21 -18.25 -22.05
CA ALA A 162 0.74 -19.02 -21.25
C ALA A 162 1.18 -20.32 -21.93
N ARG A 163 0.31 -21.00 -22.69
CA ARG A 163 0.66 -22.20 -23.46
C ARG A 163 1.44 -21.88 -24.75
N ASN A 164 1.27 -20.69 -25.31
CA ASN A 164 1.94 -20.26 -26.55
C ASN A 164 3.24 -19.47 -26.33
N THR A 165 3.37 -18.75 -25.23
CA THR A 165 4.51 -17.89 -24.90
C THR A 165 5.13 -18.32 -23.56
N ARG A 166 6.29 -17.76 -23.19
CA ARG A 166 6.89 -17.86 -21.85
C ARG A 166 6.59 -16.57 -21.09
N VAL A 167 5.48 -16.57 -20.35
CA VAL A 167 5.04 -15.42 -19.55
C VAL A 167 6.05 -15.17 -18.43
N GLN A 168 6.70 -14.01 -18.45
CA GLN A 168 7.67 -13.56 -17.43
C GLN A 168 6.97 -12.78 -16.30
N LEU A 169 5.93 -12.00 -16.65
CA LEU A 169 5.18 -11.18 -15.73
C LEU A 169 3.70 -11.15 -16.11
N ILE A 170 2.86 -11.23 -15.07
CA ILE A 170 1.42 -10.97 -15.12
C ILE A 170 1.17 -9.75 -14.23
N LEU A 171 0.59 -8.70 -14.79
CA LEU A 171 0.02 -7.58 -14.05
C LEU A 171 -1.49 -7.82 -13.90
N LEU A 172 -2.00 -7.66 -12.68
CA LEU A 172 -3.42 -7.67 -12.35
C LEU A 172 -3.79 -6.34 -11.68
N VAL A 173 -4.90 -5.74 -12.14
CA VAL A 173 -5.54 -4.57 -11.51
C VAL A 173 -7.04 -4.86 -11.46
N ALA A 174 -7.59 -5.18 -10.29
CA ALA A 174 -8.97 -5.66 -10.21
C ALA A 174 -9.58 -5.42 -8.82
N GLY A 175 -10.83 -4.93 -8.80
CA GLY A 175 -11.63 -4.76 -7.59
C GLY A 175 -12.45 -3.48 -7.57
N ALA A 176 -12.06 -2.46 -8.36
CA ALA A 176 -12.73 -1.17 -8.41
C ALA A 176 -14.20 -1.27 -8.90
N ASN A 177 -14.47 -2.19 -9.82
CA ASN A 177 -15.81 -2.47 -10.36
C ASN A 177 -16.55 -3.62 -9.64
N ASP A 178 -15.96 -4.18 -8.57
CA ASP A 178 -16.66 -5.07 -7.64
C ASP A 178 -17.39 -4.23 -6.58
N ASP A 179 -17.31 -4.58 -5.29
CA ASP A 179 -18.13 -3.96 -4.24
C ASP A 179 -17.75 -2.49 -3.97
N ILE A 180 -16.51 -2.09 -4.31
CA ILE A 180 -16.01 -0.71 -4.24
C ILE A 180 -16.92 0.22 -5.07
N GLN A 181 -17.34 -0.21 -6.26
CA GLN A 181 -18.14 0.57 -7.22
C GLN A 181 -17.53 1.96 -7.48
N PHE A 182 -16.24 1.99 -7.84
CA PHE A 182 -15.47 3.21 -8.03
C PHE A 182 -16.08 4.11 -9.12
N GLY A 183 -16.32 3.54 -10.32
CA GLY A 183 -16.95 4.24 -11.44
C GLY A 183 -18.33 4.84 -11.11
N PRO A 184 -19.30 4.05 -10.57
CA PRO A 184 -20.59 4.57 -10.12
C PRO A 184 -20.48 5.65 -9.03
N THR A 185 -19.55 5.50 -8.08
CA THR A 185 -19.33 6.48 -7.00
C THR A 185 -18.78 7.80 -7.56
N MET A 186 -17.72 7.74 -8.37
CA MET A 186 -17.16 8.90 -9.06
C MET A 186 -18.19 9.58 -9.97
N THR A 187 -19.01 8.81 -10.67
CA THR A 187 -20.09 9.33 -11.53
C THR A 187 -21.09 10.16 -10.72
N ASP A 188 -21.52 9.72 -9.53
CA ASP A 188 -22.38 10.51 -8.65
C ASP A 188 -21.67 11.78 -8.17
N CYS A 189 -20.45 11.68 -7.64
CA CYS A 189 -19.66 12.84 -7.18
C CYS A 189 -19.50 13.92 -8.26
N VAL A 190 -19.19 13.51 -9.49
CA VAL A 190 -19.03 14.41 -10.65
C VAL A 190 -20.39 14.96 -11.10
N THR A 191 -21.43 14.12 -11.14
CA THR A 191 -22.81 14.55 -11.46
C THR A 191 -23.30 15.62 -10.49
N ARG A 192 -23.14 15.40 -9.18
CA ARG A 192 -23.49 16.37 -8.15
C ARG A 192 -22.70 17.67 -8.30
N ARG A 193 -21.41 17.60 -8.64
CA ARG A 193 -20.57 18.80 -8.91
C ARG A 193 -21.04 19.58 -10.14
N VAL A 194 -21.38 18.89 -11.23
CA VAL A 194 -21.88 19.50 -12.47
C VAL A 194 -23.24 20.18 -12.27
N PHE A 195 -24.14 19.56 -11.51
CA PHE A 195 -25.50 20.06 -11.26
C PHE A 195 -25.70 20.75 -9.91
N PHE A 196 -24.60 21.13 -9.22
CA PHE A 196 -24.59 21.87 -7.94
C PHE A 196 -25.38 21.21 -6.79
N GLN A 197 -25.45 19.88 -6.76
CA GLN A 197 -26.26 19.10 -5.80
C GLN A 197 -25.58 18.88 -4.44
N GLY A 198 -24.34 19.36 -4.25
CA GLY A 198 -23.56 19.21 -3.02
C GLY A 198 -22.60 18.01 -3.03
N GLU A 199 -21.87 17.85 -1.92
CA GLU A 199 -20.80 16.86 -1.79
C GLU A 199 -21.34 15.41 -1.80
N CYS A 200 -20.54 14.46 -2.29
CA CYS A 200 -20.90 13.03 -2.31
C CYS A 200 -20.37 12.23 -1.12
N TYR A 201 -19.26 12.63 -0.50
CA TYR A 201 -18.54 11.80 0.48
C TYR A 201 -19.46 11.36 1.64
N GLY A 202 -20.37 12.23 2.12
CA GLY A 202 -21.30 11.91 3.21
C GLY A 202 -22.33 10.81 2.87
N THR A 203 -22.49 10.45 1.59
CA THR A 203 -23.28 9.30 1.13
C THR A 203 -22.45 8.01 1.08
N TYR A 204 -21.14 8.10 0.89
CA TYR A 204 -20.28 6.95 0.55
C TYR A 204 -19.25 6.58 1.62
N GLN A 205 -18.75 7.54 2.38
CA GLN A 205 -17.86 7.35 3.51
C GLN A 205 -18.43 6.34 4.53
N PRO A 206 -19.71 6.43 4.95
CA PRO A 206 -20.32 5.40 5.78
C PRO A 206 -20.44 4.09 5.00
N GLY A 207 -19.64 3.09 5.39
CA GLY A 207 -19.62 1.77 4.75
C GLY A 207 -18.63 1.61 3.58
N TRP A 208 -17.83 2.61 3.23
CA TRP A 208 -16.77 2.44 2.22
C TRP A 208 -15.80 1.30 2.56
N GLN A 209 -15.43 1.20 3.84
CA GLN A 209 -14.61 0.12 4.37
C GLN A 209 -15.27 -1.26 4.25
N ALA A 210 -16.59 -1.36 4.41
CA ALA A 210 -17.33 -2.61 4.20
C ALA A 210 -17.34 -3.05 2.73
N ARG A 211 -17.29 -2.11 1.78
CA ARG A 211 -17.08 -2.41 0.35
C ARG A 211 -15.70 -3.02 0.11
N ALA A 212 -14.65 -2.44 0.68
CA ALA A 212 -13.29 -2.97 0.57
C ALA A 212 -13.15 -4.35 1.22
N ASP A 213 -13.78 -4.56 2.38
CA ASP A 213 -13.82 -5.86 3.08
C ASP A 213 -14.53 -6.95 2.23
N ALA A 214 -15.60 -6.59 1.50
CA ALA A 214 -16.35 -7.49 0.62
C ALA A 214 -15.67 -7.79 -0.73
N MET A 215 -14.94 -6.81 -1.28
CA MET A 215 -14.16 -6.93 -2.52
C MET A 215 -12.94 -7.85 -2.34
N ARG A 216 -12.21 -7.71 -1.22
CA ARG A 216 -10.97 -8.45 -0.92
C ARG A 216 -11.02 -9.96 -1.24
N PRO A 217 -11.99 -10.76 -0.75
CA PRO A 217 -12.02 -12.20 -1.02
C PRO A 217 -12.23 -12.55 -2.51
N LYS A 218 -12.82 -11.65 -3.31
CA LYS A 218 -13.00 -11.84 -4.76
C LYS A 218 -11.68 -11.64 -5.51
N VAL A 219 -10.91 -10.62 -5.14
CA VAL A 219 -9.57 -10.37 -5.69
C VAL A 219 -8.61 -11.48 -5.26
N GLU A 220 -8.66 -11.91 -4.01
CA GLU A 220 -7.93 -13.10 -3.56
C GLU A 220 -8.26 -14.35 -4.39
N GLN A 221 -9.55 -14.58 -4.68
CA GLN A 221 -9.94 -15.74 -5.48
C GLN A 221 -9.45 -15.60 -6.93
N THR A 222 -9.52 -14.41 -7.50
CA THR A 222 -8.98 -14.12 -8.85
C THR A 222 -7.49 -14.43 -8.90
N VAL A 223 -6.71 -14.02 -7.90
CA VAL A 223 -5.28 -14.36 -7.81
C VAL A 223 -5.04 -15.87 -7.67
N ARG A 224 -5.85 -16.59 -6.87
CA ARG A 224 -5.77 -18.06 -6.77
C ARG A 224 -6.08 -18.74 -8.11
N ASP A 225 -7.09 -18.26 -8.82
CA ASP A 225 -7.51 -18.77 -10.13
C ASP A 225 -6.42 -18.54 -11.20
N LEU A 226 -5.82 -17.35 -11.26
CA LEU A 226 -4.72 -17.08 -12.21
C LEU A 226 -3.48 -17.95 -11.92
N LYS A 227 -3.21 -18.28 -10.65
CA LYS A 227 -2.15 -19.26 -10.30
C LYS A 227 -2.49 -20.67 -10.79
N THR A 228 -3.77 -21.08 -10.71
CA THR A 228 -4.25 -22.35 -11.28
C THR A 228 -4.09 -22.37 -12.81
N VAL A 229 -4.51 -21.31 -13.52
CA VAL A 229 -4.33 -21.17 -14.98
C VAL A 229 -2.87 -21.39 -15.41
N MET A 230 -1.92 -20.84 -14.64
CA MET A 230 -0.49 -20.95 -14.93
C MET A 230 0.07 -22.35 -14.61
N ALA A 231 -0.36 -22.96 -13.51
CA ALA A 231 -0.03 -24.35 -13.19
C ALA A 231 -0.54 -25.32 -14.28
N ASP A 232 -1.80 -25.14 -14.71
CA ASP A 232 -2.40 -25.86 -15.83
C ASP A 232 -1.69 -25.61 -17.18
N ALA A 233 -1.02 -24.47 -17.35
CA ALA A 233 -0.18 -24.17 -18.52
C ALA A 233 1.24 -24.78 -18.44
N GLY A 234 1.57 -25.47 -17.34
CA GLY A 234 2.84 -26.15 -17.10
C GLY A 234 3.90 -25.33 -16.36
N TYR A 235 3.54 -24.23 -15.69
CA TYR A 235 4.48 -23.35 -14.97
C TYR A 235 4.57 -23.71 -13.48
N ALA A 236 5.79 -23.66 -12.95
CA ALA A 236 6.00 -23.55 -11.50
C ALA A 236 5.71 -22.13 -11.02
N SER A 237 5.42 -21.97 -9.72
CA SER A 237 5.14 -20.68 -9.09
C SER A 237 6.31 -19.68 -9.09
N GLY A 238 7.52 -20.13 -9.45
CA GLY A 238 8.71 -19.29 -9.62
C GLY A 238 9.05 -18.93 -11.07
N ASP A 239 8.33 -19.44 -12.07
CA ASP A 239 8.64 -19.20 -13.49
C ASP A 239 8.19 -17.81 -13.99
N TYR A 240 7.28 -17.15 -13.25
CA TYR A 240 6.65 -15.87 -13.60
C TYR A 240 6.44 -15.01 -12.35
N LYS A 241 6.46 -13.67 -12.51
CA LYS A 241 6.04 -12.73 -11.44
C LYS A 241 4.58 -12.35 -11.64
N LEU A 242 3.70 -12.70 -10.70
CA LEU A 242 2.35 -12.14 -10.62
C LEU A 242 2.36 -10.92 -9.69
N VAL A 243 1.95 -9.76 -10.22
CA VAL A 243 1.86 -8.48 -9.54
C VAL A 243 0.40 -8.07 -9.46
N LEU A 244 -0.13 -7.87 -8.25
CA LEU A 244 -1.33 -7.08 -8.03
C LEU A 244 -0.89 -5.62 -7.87
N MET A 245 -1.41 -4.72 -8.70
CA MET A 245 -1.23 -3.27 -8.56
C MET A 245 -2.59 -2.65 -8.24
N GLY A 246 -2.59 -1.69 -7.31
CA GLY A 246 -3.80 -0.97 -6.93
C GLY A 246 -4.11 0.23 -7.82
N TYR A 247 -4.75 1.23 -7.21
CA TYR A 247 -5.35 2.39 -7.87
C TYR A 247 -4.90 3.72 -7.22
N PRO A 248 -4.41 4.70 -8.01
CA PRO A 248 -4.22 6.07 -7.54
C PRO A 248 -5.57 6.79 -7.37
N SER A 249 -5.59 7.92 -6.65
CA SER A 249 -6.74 8.84 -6.75
C SER A 249 -6.62 9.71 -8.01
N PRO A 250 -7.65 9.81 -8.86
CA PRO A 250 -7.57 10.56 -10.12
C PRO A 250 -7.90 12.05 -9.97
N ILE A 251 -8.38 12.52 -8.81
CA ILE A 251 -8.76 13.93 -8.56
C ILE A 251 -8.10 14.48 -7.29
N ALA A 252 -7.61 15.73 -7.35
CA ALA A 252 -6.93 16.38 -6.25
C ALA A 252 -7.86 17.32 -5.43
N PRO A 253 -7.70 17.41 -4.09
CA PRO A 253 -8.14 18.57 -3.32
C PRO A 253 -7.29 19.83 -3.58
N ASP A 254 -6.15 19.66 -4.24
CA ASP A 254 -5.11 20.68 -4.46
C ASP A 254 -5.15 21.31 -5.88
N VAL A 255 -6.19 21.06 -6.69
CA VAL A 255 -6.23 21.55 -8.10
C VAL A 255 -6.11 23.07 -8.29
N GLU A 256 -6.41 23.87 -7.26
CA GLU A 256 -6.26 25.33 -7.29
C GLU A 256 -4.84 25.81 -6.87
N ASP A 257 -3.93 24.89 -6.52
CA ASP A 257 -2.50 25.17 -6.36
C ASP A 257 -1.76 25.27 -7.71
N ASN A 258 -2.34 24.73 -8.80
CA ASN A 258 -1.79 24.76 -10.15
C ASN A 258 -1.75 26.21 -10.69
N PRO A 259 -0.57 26.76 -11.04
CA PRO A 259 -0.45 28.13 -11.56
C PRO A 259 -1.09 28.32 -12.94
N ASP A 260 -1.15 27.26 -13.74
CA ASP A 260 -1.77 27.18 -15.06
C ASP A 260 -3.18 26.53 -15.01
N PHE A 261 -3.87 26.59 -13.85
CA PHE A 261 -5.16 25.92 -13.64
C PHE A 261 -6.17 26.24 -14.76
N PRO A 262 -6.59 25.23 -15.57
CA PRO A 262 -7.39 25.46 -16.78
C PRO A 262 -8.84 25.89 -16.52
N GLY A 263 -9.24 26.01 -15.26
CA GLY A 263 -10.61 26.34 -14.86
C GLY A 263 -11.52 25.11 -14.80
N TRP A 264 -12.38 25.10 -13.79
CA TRP A 264 -13.24 23.98 -13.38
C TRP A 264 -13.90 23.19 -14.53
N TYR A 265 -14.53 23.88 -15.48
CA TYR A 265 -15.23 23.22 -16.58
C TYR A 265 -14.34 22.95 -17.79
N ALA A 266 -13.43 23.86 -18.15
CA ALA A 266 -12.64 23.75 -19.38
C ALA A 266 -11.52 22.70 -19.29
N GLY A 267 -10.98 22.43 -18.09
CA GLY A 267 -10.09 21.28 -17.84
C GLY A 267 -10.82 19.98 -17.45
N GLY A 268 -12.15 20.01 -17.29
CA GLY A 268 -12.91 18.87 -16.79
C GLY A 268 -12.62 18.52 -15.31
N CYS A 269 -12.23 19.50 -14.50
CA CYS A 269 -11.76 19.35 -13.11
C CYS A 269 -12.87 19.07 -12.08
N LEU A 270 -13.89 18.30 -12.48
CA LEU A 270 -15.25 18.42 -11.93
C LEU A 270 -15.53 17.48 -10.75
N GLY A 271 -14.78 17.62 -9.66
CA GLY A 271 -15.14 17.14 -8.31
C GLY A 271 -15.36 18.29 -7.33
N TYR A 272 -16.02 18.04 -6.19
CA TYR A 272 -15.86 18.94 -5.03
C TYR A 272 -14.53 18.64 -4.35
N LEU A 273 -13.86 19.69 -3.85
CA LEU A 273 -12.55 19.58 -3.19
C LEU A 273 -12.56 18.64 -2.00
N ARG A 274 -13.67 18.58 -1.26
CA ARG A 274 -13.85 17.71 -0.09
C ARG A 274 -14.12 16.25 -0.47
N ASP A 275 -14.78 16.01 -1.59
CA ASP A 275 -14.94 14.66 -2.16
C ASP A 275 -13.59 14.13 -2.67
N ALA A 276 -12.78 14.99 -3.31
CA ALA A 276 -11.41 14.65 -3.69
C ALA A 276 -10.50 14.42 -2.48
N ALA A 277 -10.62 15.26 -1.43
CA ALA A 277 -9.91 15.08 -0.17
C ALA A 277 -10.27 13.73 0.47
N TRP A 278 -11.55 13.38 0.60
CA TRP A 278 -11.99 12.07 1.08
C TRP A 278 -11.46 10.93 0.19
N GLY A 279 -11.59 11.07 -1.14
CA GLY A 279 -11.12 10.11 -2.13
C GLY A 279 -9.66 9.71 -1.93
N ARG A 280 -8.77 10.70 -1.80
CA ARG A 280 -7.31 10.51 -1.68
C ARG A 280 -6.83 10.29 -0.24
N ASN A 281 -7.46 10.95 0.74
CA ASN A 281 -7.02 10.88 2.13
C ASN A 281 -7.54 9.63 2.85
N GLU A 282 -8.67 9.06 2.41
CA GLU A 282 -9.37 7.97 3.11
C GLU A 282 -9.81 6.83 2.18
N ALA A 283 -10.55 7.12 1.10
CA ALA A 283 -11.24 6.10 0.31
C ALA A 283 -10.29 5.15 -0.45
N VAL A 284 -9.32 5.70 -1.18
CA VAL A 284 -8.24 4.94 -1.82
C VAL A 284 -7.40 4.19 -0.77
N PRO A 285 -6.86 4.83 0.30
CA PRO A 285 -6.16 4.12 1.38
C PRO A 285 -6.91 2.97 2.05
N ILE A 286 -8.24 2.98 2.07
CA ILE A 286 -9.07 1.86 2.53
C ILE A 286 -9.03 0.70 1.52
N PHE A 287 -9.22 1.00 0.24
CA PHE A 287 -9.18 0.04 -0.87
C PHE A 287 -7.80 -0.63 -0.98
N GLU A 288 -6.74 0.16 -0.99
CA GLU A 288 -5.34 -0.28 -1.09
C GLU A 288 -4.92 -1.19 0.06
N ARG A 289 -5.39 -0.93 1.28
CA ARG A 289 -5.16 -1.85 2.42
C ARG A 289 -5.80 -3.22 2.16
N ALA A 290 -6.97 -3.27 1.54
CA ALA A 290 -7.67 -4.52 1.25
C ALA A 290 -6.96 -5.33 0.15
N GLU A 291 -6.46 -4.67 -0.91
CA GLU A 291 -5.65 -5.30 -1.96
C GLU A 291 -4.27 -5.74 -1.45
N ARG A 292 -3.60 -4.91 -0.67
CA ARG A 292 -2.34 -5.26 0.02
C ARG A 292 -2.50 -6.53 0.86
N LEU A 293 -3.64 -6.66 1.56
CA LEU A 293 -3.98 -7.87 2.32
C LEU A 293 -4.32 -9.05 1.40
N ALA A 294 -5.02 -8.83 0.28
CA ALA A 294 -5.27 -9.89 -0.71
C ALA A 294 -3.96 -10.45 -1.30
N ALA A 295 -3.01 -9.58 -1.67
CA ALA A 295 -1.70 -9.96 -2.18
C ALA A 295 -0.88 -10.73 -1.14
N ALA A 296 -0.90 -10.29 0.12
CA ALA A 296 -0.22 -10.98 1.22
C ALA A 296 -0.87 -12.36 1.52
N ASN A 297 -2.19 -12.45 1.58
CA ASN A 297 -2.94 -13.69 1.83
C ASN A 297 -2.79 -14.73 0.71
N THR A 298 -2.51 -14.29 -0.52
CA THR A 298 -2.33 -15.17 -1.69
C THR A 298 -0.87 -15.38 -2.10
N GLY A 299 0.07 -14.65 -1.50
CA GLY A 299 1.50 -14.73 -1.79
C GLY A 299 1.85 -14.30 -3.22
N VAL A 300 1.49 -13.07 -3.59
CA VAL A 300 1.91 -12.42 -4.85
C VAL A 300 2.66 -11.13 -4.59
N THR A 301 3.28 -10.56 -5.63
CA THR A 301 3.88 -9.23 -5.52
C THR A 301 2.78 -8.17 -5.44
N TYR A 302 2.94 -7.16 -4.58
CA TYR A 302 2.04 -5.99 -4.53
C TYR A 302 2.77 -4.70 -4.92
N LEU A 303 2.09 -3.87 -5.72
CA LEU A 303 2.51 -2.52 -6.11
C LEU A 303 1.47 -1.50 -5.64
N ASP A 304 1.79 -0.81 -4.55
CA ASP A 304 1.07 0.36 -4.05
C ASP A 304 1.40 1.56 -4.96
N ASN A 305 0.43 1.97 -5.77
CA ASN A 305 0.46 3.19 -6.59
C ASN A 305 -0.51 4.26 -6.06
N SER A 306 -1.06 4.07 -4.85
CA SER A 306 -2.07 4.92 -4.22
C SER A 306 -1.68 6.41 -4.16
N ARG A 307 -0.36 6.63 -4.04
CA ARG A 307 0.33 7.91 -3.93
C ARG A 307 0.95 8.39 -5.24
N LEU A 308 0.84 7.60 -6.32
CA LEU A 308 1.58 7.84 -7.56
C LEU A 308 1.10 9.09 -8.29
N PHE A 309 -0.21 9.35 -8.28
CA PHE A 309 -0.76 10.54 -8.93
C PHE A 309 -0.80 11.76 -8.01
N HIS A 310 -0.21 11.73 -6.80
CA HIS A 310 -0.16 12.90 -5.92
C HIS A 310 0.64 14.04 -6.57
N GLY A 311 -0.02 15.15 -6.91
CA GLY A 311 0.54 16.26 -7.69
C GLY A 311 0.41 16.09 -9.21
N HIS A 312 -0.22 15.00 -9.66
CA HIS A 312 -0.46 14.63 -11.06
C HIS A 312 -1.93 14.18 -11.32
N GLU A 313 -2.84 14.38 -10.37
CA GLU A 313 -4.28 14.19 -10.55
C GLU A 313 -4.87 15.11 -11.65
N VAL A 314 -6.14 14.93 -12.03
CA VAL A 314 -6.85 15.79 -13.00
C VAL A 314 -6.70 17.27 -12.64
N CYS A 315 -6.24 18.08 -13.61
CA CYS A 315 -6.00 19.53 -13.51
C CYS A 315 -4.92 19.96 -12.50
N THR A 316 -4.04 19.07 -12.06
CA THR A 316 -2.78 19.44 -11.38
C THR A 316 -1.63 19.56 -12.39
N ASP A 317 -0.46 20.01 -11.93
CA ASP A 317 0.74 20.13 -12.76
C ASP A 317 1.14 18.78 -13.38
N ASN A 318 1.61 18.79 -14.62
CA ASN A 318 2.01 17.61 -15.39
C ASN A 318 0.93 16.50 -15.62
N THR A 319 -0.28 16.63 -15.06
CA THR A 319 -1.52 15.80 -15.21
C THR A 319 -1.35 14.42 -15.87
N TRP A 320 -1.54 13.36 -15.08
CA TRP A 320 -1.48 11.95 -15.50
C TRP A 320 -2.85 11.26 -15.66
N ALA A 321 -3.93 11.86 -15.18
CA ALA A 321 -5.32 11.39 -15.39
C ALA A 321 -6.09 12.27 -16.41
N ARG A 322 -7.08 11.72 -17.11
CA ARG A 322 -7.98 12.48 -18.01
C ARG A 322 -9.10 13.13 -17.18
N GLY A 323 -9.41 14.40 -17.40
CA GLY A 323 -10.55 15.09 -16.77
C GLY A 323 -11.91 14.58 -17.27
N LEU A 324 -13.01 15.23 -16.86
CA LEU A 324 -14.32 14.98 -17.47
C LEU A 324 -14.24 15.21 -18.98
N TRP A 325 -14.52 14.18 -19.75
CA TRP A 325 -14.43 14.13 -21.20
C TRP A 325 -15.74 13.61 -21.79
N PHE A 326 -16.13 14.11 -22.97
CA PHE A 326 -17.32 13.70 -23.68
C PHE A 326 -16.92 13.16 -25.06
N ALA A 327 -16.96 11.85 -25.25
CA ALA A 327 -16.61 11.19 -26.50
C ALA A 327 -17.64 11.44 -27.63
N ASN A 328 -18.90 11.72 -27.28
CA ASN A 328 -19.98 12.02 -28.22
C ASN A 328 -20.99 13.01 -27.58
N PRO A 329 -21.93 13.62 -28.34
CA PRO A 329 -22.82 14.66 -27.81
C PRO A 329 -24.03 14.14 -27.01
N ASN A 330 -24.26 12.82 -26.95
CA ASN A 330 -25.34 12.24 -26.16
C ASN A 330 -24.91 12.08 -24.69
N VAL A 331 -25.12 13.11 -23.88
CA VAL A 331 -24.78 13.14 -22.45
C VAL A 331 -25.52 12.10 -21.58
N PHE A 332 -26.46 11.34 -22.15
CA PHE A 332 -27.19 10.26 -21.46
C PHE A 332 -26.71 8.84 -21.82
N ASP A 333 -25.81 8.70 -22.79
CA ASP A 333 -25.13 7.42 -23.05
C ASP A 333 -23.99 7.23 -22.03
N PRO A 334 -23.96 6.15 -21.24
CA PRO A 334 -22.92 5.92 -20.23
C PRO A 334 -21.52 5.76 -20.82
N ASN A 335 -21.39 5.47 -22.12
CA ASN A 335 -20.09 5.38 -22.79
C ASN A 335 -19.51 6.77 -23.11
N THR A 336 -20.36 7.80 -23.19
CA THR A 336 -19.97 9.18 -23.53
C THR A 336 -18.91 9.75 -22.59
N THR A 337 -19.05 9.52 -21.28
CA THR A 337 -18.14 10.05 -20.26
C THR A 337 -17.10 9.03 -19.77
N ARG A 338 -17.09 7.82 -20.33
CA ARG A 338 -16.38 6.67 -19.74
C ARG A 338 -14.86 6.83 -19.65
N GLN A 339 -14.27 7.58 -20.60
CA GLN A 339 -12.84 7.90 -20.64
C GLN A 339 -12.39 8.81 -19.48
N SER A 340 -13.33 9.41 -18.75
CA SER A 340 -13.05 10.40 -17.71
C SER A 340 -12.48 9.78 -16.44
N PHE A 341 -11.58 10.52 -15.78
CA PHE A 341 -10.94 10.17 -14.50
C PHE A 341 -10.10 8.89 -14.52
N HIS A 342 -9.71 8.43 -15.71
CA HIS A 342 -8.77 7.32 -15.91
C HIS A 342 -7.38 7.82 -16.31
N PRO A 343 -6.32 7.00 -16.13
CA PRO A 343 -4.97 7.29 -16.59
C PRO A 343 -4.90 7.69 -18.07
N ASN A 344 -4.23 8.80 -18.35
CA ASN A 344 -3.83 9.17 -19.71
C ASN A 344 -2.49 8.51 -20.06
N ALA A 345 -1.97 8.74 -21.28
CA ALA A 345 -0.71 8.13 -21.73
C ALA A 345 0.49 8.38 -20.77
N ARG A 346 0.54 9.52 -20.07
CA ARG A 346 1.57 9.81 -19.05
C ARG A 346 1.38 8.97 -17.79
N GLY A 347 0.13 8.76 -17.34
CA GLY A 347 -0.18 7.87 -16.23
C GLY A 347 0.23 6.42 -16.51
N HIS A 348 -0.03 5.91 -17.73
CA HIS A 348 0.47 4.59 -18.12
C HIS A 348 2.00 4.52 -18.24
N LEU A 349 2.69 5.59 -18.66
CA LEU A 349 4.15 5.66 -18.60
C LEU A 349 4.68 5.65 -17.15
N ALA A 350 3.98 6.30 -16.21
CA ALA A 350 4.32 6.25 -14.79
C ALA A 350 4.17 4.83 -14.23
N PHE A 351 3.04 4.15 -14.47
CA PHE A 351 2.86 2.73 -14.11
C PHE A 351 3.91 1.83 -14.75
N ALA A 352 4.24 2.04 -16.03
CA ALA A 352 5.27 1.27 -16.72
C ALA A 352 6.65 1.45 -16.09
N SER A 353 6.99 2.67 -15.65
CA SER A 353 8.21 2.95 -14.89
C SER A 353 8.23 2.20 -13.54
N CYS A 354 7.16 2.31 -12.75
CA CYS A 354 7.02 1.60 -11.47
C CYS A 354 7.17 0.09 -11.64
N LEU A 355 6.49 -0.49 -12.64
CA LEU A 355 6.51 -1.93 -12.91
C LEU A 355 7.89 -2.40 -13.40
N THR A 356 8.60 -1.59 -14.19
CA THR A 356 9.97 -1.87 -14.64
C THR A 356 10.94 -1.89 -13.46
N GLN A 357 10.85 -0.89 -12.57
CA GLN A 357 11.63 -0.83 -11.33
C GLN A 357 11.34 -2.02 -10.41
N LEU A 358 10.06 -2.41 -10.26
CA LEU A 358 9.63 -3.54 -9.43
C LEU A 358 10.01 -4.91 -10.02
N TYR A 359 10.09 -5.03 -11.34
CA TYR A 359 10.63 -6.22 -11.97
C TYR A 359 12.11 -6.37 -11.61
N ALA A 360 12.91 -5.31 -11.82
CA ALA A 360 14.35 -5.29 -11.60
C ALA A 360 14.78 -5.38 -10.12
N SER A 361 14.00 -4.84 -9.17
CA SER A 361 14.36 -4.83 -7.75
C SER A 361 14.26 -6.19 -7.06
N GLY A 362 13.51 -7.14 -7.62
CA GLY A 362 13.22 -8.42 -6.99
C GLY A 362 12.33 -8.34 -5.75
N TRP A 363 11.75 -7.17 -5.43
CA TRP A 363 10.90 -7.01 -4.26
C TRP A 363 9.51 -7.64 -4.47
N ASN A 364 8.93 -8.15 -3.37
CA ASN A 364 7.57 -8.70 -3.31
C ASN A 364 6.53 -7.65 -2.88
N GLN A 365 6.96 -6.47 -2.42
CA GLN A 365 6.09 -5.37 -2.05
C GLN A 365 6.83 -4.05 -2.25
N ALA A 366 6.19 -3.11 -2.93
CA ALA A 366 6.73 -1.78 -3.17
C ALA A 366 5.63 -0.72 -3.27
N GLY A 367 5.95 0.51 -2.85
CA GLY A 367 5.18 1.72 -3.16
C GLY A 367 5.80 2.46 -4.36
N CYS A 368 5.01 3.26 -5.06
CA CYS A 368 5.49 4.13 -6.13
C CYS A 368 4.92 5.55 -6.01
N ALA A 369 5.78 6.55 -6.17
CA ALA A 369 5.45 7.98 -6.06
C ALA A 369 6.41 8.86 -6.87
N ASP A 370 6.01 10.09 -7.17
CA ASP A 370 6.94 11.17 -7.54
C ASP A 370 6.88 12.29 -6.49
N PRO A 371 7.60 12.17 -5.37
CA PRO A 371 7.52 13.12 -4.26
C PRO A 371 8.20 14.47 -4.55
N THR A 372 8.51 14.77 -5.81
CA THR A 372 9.11 16.03 -6.27
C THR A 372 8.44 16.55 -7.57
N SER A 373 7.30 15.98 -7.96
CA SER A 373 6.53 16.34 -9.17
C SER A 373 7.39 16.43 -10.45
N THR A 374 8.45 15.62 -10.53
CA THR A 374 9.45 15.64 -11.60
C THR A 374 8.98 15.03 -12.92
N GLY A 375 7.79 14.44 -12.94
CA GLY A 375 7.30 13.61 -14.05
C GLY A 375 8.01 12.24 -14.12
N GLN A 376 8.69 11.81 -13.05
CA GLN A 376 9.55 10.64 -12.97
C GLN A 376 9.24 9.79 -11.72
N ALA A 377 8.27 8.89 -11.86
CA ALA A 377 7.89 7.91 -10.83
C ALA A 377 9.07 7.09 -10.28
N ARG A 378 9.17 6.98 -8.96
CA ARG A 378 10.21 6.24 -8.21
C ARG A 378 9.61 5.15 -7.33
N LEU A 379 10.32 4.02 -7.25
CA LEU A 379 9.93 2.88 -6.42
C LEU A 379 10.53 2.93 -5.01
N TYR A 380 9.71 2.62 -4.00
CA TYR A 380 10.04 2.58 -2.58
C TYR A 380 9.80 1.17 -2.04
N GLN A 381 10.69 0.66 -1.19
CA GLN A 381 10.58 -0.72 -0.68
C GLN A 381 9.48 -0.84 0.39
N GLY A 382 8.61 -1.84 0.28
CA GLY A 382 7.48 -1.99 1.20
C GLY A 382 6.28 -1.14 0.77
N VAL A 383 5.79 -0.27 1.65
CA VAL A 383 4.57 0.52 1.44
C VAL A 383 4.88 1.94 1.89
N LEU A 384 4.65 2.98 1.09
CA LEU A 384 5.23 4.30 1.40
C LEU A 384 4.59 4.97 2.62
N SER A 385 3.36 4.57 3.00
CA SER A 385 2.74 4.90 4.30
C SER A 385 3.49 4.34 5.51
N ALA A 386 4.41 3.38 5.34
CA ALA A 386 5.21 2.78 6.40
C ALA A 386 6.21 3.73 7.05
N ASP A 387 6.55 4.85 6.39
CA ASP A 387 7.63 5.74 6.79
C ASP A 387 7.15 7.06 7.42
N PHE A 388 5.86 7.34 7.35
CA PHE A 388 5.24 8.50 7.99
C PHE A 388 5.04 8.28 9.49
N ARG A 389 5.40 9.27 10.30
CA ARG A 389 5.29 9.25 11.77
C ARG A 389 4.67 10.55 12.25
N GLN A 390 3.92 10.47 13.34
CA GLN A 390 3.58 11.67 14.11
C GLN A 390 4.87 12.29 14.66
N LEU A 391 5.02 13.61 14.54
CA LEU A 391 6.14 14.34 15.15
C LEU A 391 5.65 15.01 16.43
N ARG A 392 5.81 14.33 17.57
CA ARG A 392 5.43 14.90 18.88
C ARG A 392 6.54 15.81 19.41
N ASN A 393 6.19 17.03 19.77
CA ASN A 393 7.08 17.98 20.41
C ASN A 393 7.37 17.57 21.87
N GLU A 394 8.63 17.51 22.28
CA GLU A 394 8.99 17.15 23.67
C GLU A 394 8.54 18.21 24.70
N GLY A 395 8.42 19.47 24.31
CA GLY A 395 8.11 20.58 25.21
C GLY A 395 6.62 20.73 25.52
N THR A 396 5.74 20.45 24.55
CA THR A 396 4.29 20.61 24.70
C THR A 396 3.53 19.29 24.78
N GLY A 397 4.11 18.18 24.31
CA GLY A 397 3.40 16.91 24.14
C GLY A 397 2.38 16.90 22.99
N LEU A 398 2.26 18.01 22.24
CA LEU A 398 1.43 18.12 21.04
C LEU A 398 2.22 17.65 19.81
N CYS A 399 1.50 17.23 18.78
CA CYS A 399 2.06 16.83 17.49
C CYS A 399 2.09 17.99 16.50
N ALA A 400 3.04 17.97 15.57
CA ALA A 400 2.95 18.75 14.35
C ALA A 400 1.72 18.31 13.54
N ASP A 401 0.95 19.25 13.00
CA ASP A 401 -0.31 19.00 12.30
C ASP A 401 -0.44 19.93 11.07
N ALA A 402 -0.74 19.37 9.90
CA ALA A 402 -1.10 20.12 8.70
C ALA A 402 -2.57 20.58 8.79
N TYR A 403 -2.74 21.85 9.15
CA TYR A 403 -4.01 22.41 9.62
C TYR A 403 -5.24 21.99 8.79
N GLY A 404 -6.21 21.37 9.47
CA GLY A 404 -7.52 21.06 8.91
C GLY A 404 -7.53 19.98 7.82
N PHE A 405 -6.56 19.06 7.81
CA PHE A 405 -6.39 18.03 6.79
C PHE A 405 -6.16 18.57 5.36
N SER A 406 -5.74 19.83 5.25
CA SER A 406 -5.39 20.46 3.98
C SER A 406 -3.96 20.11 3.56
N SER A 407 -3.81 19.71 2.30
CA SER A 407 -2.52 19.52 1.62
C SER A 407 -2.07 20.77 0.85
N ARG A 408 -2.94 21.76 0.71
CA ARG A 408 -2.76 22.90 -0.18
C ARG A 408 -1.55 23.76 0.16
N ASN A 409 -1.02 24.44 -0.85
CA ASN A 409 0.01 25.43 -0.69
C ASN A 409 -0.37 26.50 0.35
N ARG A 410 0.57 26.81 1.24
CA ARG A 410 0.42 27.70 2.42
C ARG A 410 -0.46 27.16 3.55
N THR A 411 -0.88 25.89 3.54
CA THR A 411 -1.49 25.27 4.74
C THR A 411 -0.49 25.36 5.91
N PRO A 412 -0.84 25.96 7.06
CA PRO A 412 0.04 26.00 8.21
C PRO A 412 0.41 24.60 8.73
N VAL A 413 1.64 24.46 9.23
CA VAL A 413 1.96 23.37 10.17
C VAL A 413 1.89 23.95 11.59
N ASP A 414 1.05 23.40 12.45
CA ASP A 414 0.84 23.88 13.83
C ASP A 414 0.90 22.77 14.88
N LEU A 415 0.63 23.12 16.14
CA LEU A 415 0.60 22.22 17.30
C LEU A 415 -0.82 21.77 17.63
N TRP A 416 -1.10 20.48 17.45
CA TRP A 416 -2.41 19.89 17.72
C TRP A 416 -2.26 18.61 18.57
N PRO A 417 -3.30 18.15 19.30
CA PRO A 417 -3.17 16.94 20.13
C PRO A 417 -2.91 15.74 19.22
N CYS A 418 -1.98 14.86 19.61
CA CYS A 418 -1.64 13.68 18.84
C CYS A 418 -2.86 12.73 18.76
N HIS A 419 -3.57 12.74 17.62
CA HIS A 419 -4.76 11.92 17.36
C HIS A 419 -4.49 10.80 16.35
N GLY A 420 -3.29 10.78 15.77
CA GLY A 420 -2.89 9.85 14.72
C GLY A 420 -2.84 10.51 13.35
N GLY A 421 -3.91 11.25 12.97
CA GLY A 421 -4.39 11.55 11.61
C GLY A 421 -3.34 11.87 10.54
N ARG A 422 -3.65 11.60 9.26
CA ARG A 422 -2.70 11.75 8.13
C ARG A 422 -2.14 13.18 7.94
N ASN A 423 -2.78 14.19 8.50
CA ASN A 423 -2.26 15.55 8.62
C ASN A 423 -1.10 15.69 9.63
N GLN A 424 -1.03 14.82 10.63
CA GLN A 424 0.07 14.72 11.61
C GLN A 424 1.18 13.76 11.18
N GLY A 425 0.95 12.93 10.16
CA GLY A 425 1.97 12.05 9.59
C GLY A 425 3.00 12.82 8.76
N PHE A 426 4.30 12.70 9.10
CA PHE A 426 5.40 13.25 8.32
C PHE A 426 6.51 12.23 8.06
N ARG A 427 7.12 12.28 6.87
CA ARG A 427 8.28 11.46 6.48
C ARG A 427 9.46 12.37 6.13
N TYR A 428 10.60 12.19 6.81
CA TYR A 428 11.87 12.78 6.39
C TYR A 428 12.52 11.91 5.30
N ASP A 429 12.67 12.45 4.09
CA ASP A 429 13.44 11.85 3.00
C ASP A 429 14.91 12.24 3.16
N ALA A 430 15.74 11.29 3.61
CA ALA A 430 17.16 11.51 3.84
C ALA A 430 17.99 11.68 2.54
N ALA A 431 17.47 11.31 1.36
CA ALA A 431 18.15 11.46 0.08
C ALA A 431 17.95 12.86 -0.52
N ASN A 432 16.75 13.42 -0.41
CA ASN A 432 16.42 14.78 -0.86
C ASN A 432 16.54 15.84 0.27
N GLN A 433 16.68 15.40 1.52
CA GLN A 433 16.68 16.22 2.75
C GLN A 433 15.34 16.90 3.07
N SER A 434 14.25 16.49 2.41
CA SER A 434 12.91 17.08 2.54
C SER A 434 12.08 16.40 3.63
N LEU A 435 11.07 17.13 4.14
CA LEU A 435 10.10 16.62 5.11
C LEU A 435 8.70 16.66 4.48
N HIS A 436 8.16 15.50 4.10
CA HIS A 436 6.87 15.37 3.40
C HIS A 436 5.73 15.16 4.39
N THR A 437 4.53 15.65 4.08
CA THR A 437 3.29 15.29 4.82
C THR A 437 2.71 13.97 4.28
N GLU A 438 2.00 13.21 5.11
CA GLU A 438 1.34 11.98 4.66
C GLU A 438 0.16 12.27 3.71
N LEU A 439 -0.40 13.49 3.71
CA LEU A 439 -1.55 13.89 2.87
C LEU A 439 -1.26 13.88 1.35
N SER A 440 -0.05 14.25 0.93
CA SER A 440 0.40 14.25 -0.46
C SER A 440 1.91 14.09 -0.55
N GLU A 441 2.41 13.34 -1.53
CA GLU A 441 3.87 13.12 -1.70
C GLU A 441 4.56 14.36 -2.24
N ASP A 442 3.87 15.11 -3.11
CA ASP A 442 4.27 16.42 -3.66
C ASP A 442 4.08 17.56 -2.64
N ARG A 443 3.99 17.29 -1.33
CA ARG A 443 3.85 18.36 -0.32
C ARG A 443 4.91 18.26 0.77
N CYS A 444 5.79 19.27 0.77
CA CYS A 444 6.93 19.41 1.63
C CYS A 444 6.67 20.52 2.66
N VAL A 445 7.26 20.38 3.86
CA VAL A 445 7.29 21.44 4.87
C VAL A 445 8.24 22.55 4.40
N ASP A 446 7.72 23.77 4.26
CA ASP A 446 8.42 24.94 3.75
C ASP A 446 8.38 26.09 4.78
N PRO A 447 9.51 26.77 5.06
CA PRO A 447 9.51 28.03 5.81
C PRO A 447 8.96 29.16 4.94
N LEU A 448 7.72 29.57 5.22
CA LEU A 448 6.85 30.39 4.37
C LEU A 448 7.59 31.45 3.51
N GLY A 449 7.61 31.22 2.20
CA GLY A 449 8.23 32.12 1.23
C GLY A 449 9.75 32.01 1.16
N GLY A 450 10.30 30.84 1.51
CA GLY A 450 11.75 30.60 1.60
C GLY A 450 12.43 31.30 2.78
N GLY A 451 11.68 31.64 3.83
CA GLY A 451 12.17 32.45 4.95
C GLY A 451 13.30 31.80 5.76
N ARG A 452 14.19 32.66 6.28
CA ARG A 452 15.40 32.29 7.04
C ARG A 452 15.61 33.16 8.28
N ALA A 453 14.52 33.59 8.91
CA ALA A 453 14.53 34.38 10.15
C ALA A 453 13.86 33.61 11.30
N ALA A 454 14.18 33.97 12.54
CA ALA A 454 13.39 33.54 13.68
C ALA A 454 11.98 34.15 13.58
N GLY A 455 10.95 33.34 13.80
CA GLY A 455 9.55 33.70 13.59
C GLY A 455 9.00 33.43 12.18
N THR A 456 9.81 32.94 11.23
CA THR A 456 9.28 32.42 9.95
C THR A 456 8.41 31.20 10.23
N ALA A 457 7.12 31.27 9.91
CA ALA A 457 6.18 30.15 10.06
C ALA A 457 6.47 29.01 9.08
N LEU A 458 6.21 27.77 9.49
CA LEU A 458 6.21 26.60 8.61
C LEU A 458 4.82 26.40 7.98
N VAL A 459 4.82 26.05 6.70
CA VAL A 459 3.63 25.70 5.90
C VAL A 459 3.90 24.44 5.06
N LEU A 460 2.88 23.93 4.38
CA LEU A 460 3.06 23.04 3.24
C LEU A 460 3.24 23.83 1.94
N TRP A 461 4.10 23.30 1.06
CA TRP A 461 4.31 23.79 -0.31
C TRP A 461 4.60 22.63 -1.27
N ASN A 462 4.43 22.81 -2.59
CA ASN A 462 4.90 21.87 -3.63
C ASN A 462 6.37 21.48 -3.38
N CYS A 463 6.75 20.22 -3.59
CA CYS A 463 8.11 19.76 -3.33
C CYS A 463 9.08 20.17 -4.47
N ASP A 464 9.68 21.35 -4.38
CA ASP A 464 10.54 21.95 -5.42
C ASP A 464 12.03 21.56 -5.31
N GLY A 465 12.43 20.94 -4.20
CA GLY A 465 13.82 20.57 -3.92
C GLY A 465 14.77 21.75 -3.65
N GLY A 466 14.24 22.97 -3.55
CA GLY A 466 14.96 24.20 -3.20
C GLY A 466 15.58 24.13 -1.81
N THR A 467 16.58 24.98 -1.54
CA THR A 467 17.27 24.97 -0.23
C THR A 467 16.33 25.30 0.92
N ASN A 468 15.28 26.08 0.66
CA ASN A 468 14.19 26.40 1.57
C ASN A 468 13.61 25.16 2.28
N GLN A 469 13.37 24.07 1.54
CA GLN A 469 12.74 22.83 1.99
C GLN A 469 13.71 21.75 2.51
N ARG A 470 15.02 22.01 2.49
CA ARG A 470 16.02 21.04 2.96
C ARG A 470 16.30 21.21 4.44
N PHE A 471 16.22 20.11 5.18
CA PHE A 471 16.48 20.04 6.60
C PHE A 471 17.57 19.01 6.95
N VAL A 472 18.03 19.03 8.19
CA VAL A 472 18.86 18.00 8.81
C VAL A 472 18.35 17.67 10.20
N GLU A 473 18.31 16.38 10.53
CA GLU A 473 17.96 15.89 11.86
C GLU A 473 19.21 15.85 12.75
N VAL A 474 19.21 16.64 13.83
CA VAL A 474 20.36 16.79 14.74
C VAL A 474 19.86 16.69 16.17
N ALA A 475 20.15 15.57 16.86
CA ALA A 475 19.79 15.35 18.27
C ALA A 475 18.30 15.66 18.61
N GLY A 476 17.38 15.16 17.77
CA GLY A 476 15.93 15.39 17.90
C GLY A 476 15.43 16.74 17.36
N THR A 477 16.32 17.67 17.01
CA THR A 477 15.96 18.94 16.36
C THR A 477 15.94 18.80 14.84
N LEU A 478 14.96 19.42 14.17
CA LEU A 478 14.93 19.63 12.72
C LEU A 478 15.48 21.02 12.42
N ARG A 479 16.48 21.14 11.54
CA ARG A 479 17.15 22.42 11.21
C ARG A 479 17.26 22.62 9.71
N PRO A 480 17.17 23.85 9.16
CA PRO A 480 17.50 24.09 7.76
C PRO A 480 18.91 23.59 7.40
N ALA A 481 19.05 22.90 6.28
CA ALA A 481 20.31 22.26 5.88
C ALA A 481 21.43 23.28 5.56
N ASP A 482 21.05 24.51 5.25
CA ASP A 482 21.92 25.67 5.00
C ASP A 482 22.28 26.47 6.26
N THR A 483 21.61 26.26 7.40
CA THR A 483 22.01 26.87 8.68
C THR A 483 21.64 26.05 9.93
N GLN A 484 22.66 25.70 10.71
CA GLN A 484 22.50 24.97 11.98
C GLN A 484 22.12 25.87 13.16
N THR A 485 21.94 27.18 12.96
CA THR A 485 21.53 28.13 14.02
C THR A 485 20.01 28.25 14.19
N LEU A 486 19.23 27.74 13.23
CA LEU A 486 17.77 27.73 13.27
C LEU A 486 17.23 26.31 13.46
N CYS A 487 16.17 26.19 14.26
CA CYS A 487 15.49 24.96 14.60
C CYS A 487 13.97 25.14 14.34
N VAL A 488 13.31 24.12 13.78
CA VAL A 488 11.84 24.04 13.72
C VAL A 488 11.31 23.83 15.13
N ALA A 489 10.44 24.72 15.60
CA ALA A 489 10.10 24.85 17.00
C ALA A 489 8.62 25.14 17.24
N ALA A 490 8.15 24.75 18.42
CA ALA A 490 7.00 25.38 19.06
C ALA A 490 7.31 26.87 19.31
N PRO A 491 6.38 27.80 19.03
CA PRO A 491 6.64 29.23 19.22
C PRO A 491 6.71 29.57 20.72
N ALA A 492 7.90 29.91 21.21
CA ALA A 492 8.20 30.02 22.65
C ALA A 492 7.35 31.03 23.45
N ALA A 493 6.69 31.99 22.79
CA ALA A 493 5.82 32.97 23.42
C ALA A 493 4.36 32.49 23.59
N ASP A 494 3.93 31.47 22.83
CA ASP A 494 2.56 30.98 22.77
C ASP A 494 2.54 29.52 22.30
N ALA A 495 3.18 28.62 23.07
CA ALA A 495 3.33 27.20 22.72
C ALA A 495 2.04 26.40 23.03
N THR A 496 0.89 26.90 22.58
CA THR A 496 -0.46 26.42 22.91
C THR A 496 -1.11 25.63 21.75
N LEU A 497 -2.37 25.23 21.95
CA LEU A 497 -3.18 24.49 20.97
C LEU A 497 -3.48 25.36 19.74
N GLY A 498 -3.14 24.88 18.55
CA GLY A 498 -3.28 25.60 17.27
C GLY A 498 -2.15 26.60 17.00
N ALA A 499 -1.09 26.62 17.82
CA ALA A 499 0.03 27.53 17.63
C ALA A 499 0.95 27.04 16.49
N LYS A 500 1.14 27.91 15.48
CA LYS A 500 1.90 27.60 14.26
C LYS A 500 3.37 27.36 14.56
N LEU A 501 3.95 26.33 13.95
CA LEU A 501 5.37 26.05 14.05
C LEU A 501 6.17 27.17 13.38
N VAL A 502 7.33 27.49 13.95
CA VAL A 502 8.24 28.52 13.43
C VAL A 502 9.67 28.01 13.36
N LEU A 503 10.48 28.62 12.49
CA LEU A 503 11.92 28.65 12.70
C LEU A 503 12.22 29.52 13.92
N ALA A 504 12.99 29.01 14.87
CA ALA A 504 13.50 29.74 16.03
C ALA A 504 15.04 29.58 16.12
N GLY A 505 15.72 30.48 16.83
CA GLY A 505 17.14 30.28 17.14
C GLY A 505 17.32 29.04 18.01
N CYS A 506 18.22 28.13 17.65
CA CYS A 506 18.40 26.88 18.39
C CYS A 506 18.88 27.14 19.83
N ASP A 507 18.07 26.80 20.82
CA ASP A 507 18.29 27.06 22.26
C ASP A 507 18.47 25.77 23.09
N GLY A 508 18.14 24.61 22.52
CA GLY A 508 18.24 23.30 23.19
C GLY A 508 17.08 22.97 24.14
N SER A 509 16.02 23.79 24.15
CA SER A 509 14.78 23.51 24.87
C SER A 509 14.04 22.29 24.29
N ALA A 510 13.14 21.73 25.09
CA ALA A 510 12.26 20.64 24.65
C ALA A 510 11.28 21.10 23.55
N GLY A 511 10.96 22.40 23.49
CA GLY A 511 10.11 23.00 22.44
C GLY A 511 10.68 22.90 21.02
N GLN A 512 11.97 22.55 20.87
CA GLN A 512 12.67 22.40 19.60
C GLN A 512 12.95 20.93 19.22
N ARG A 513 12.58 19.96 20.07
CA ARG A 513 12.83 18.54 19.84
C ARG A 513 11.56 17.77 19.51
N TRP A 514 11.71 16.83 18.59
CA TRP A 514 10.63 16.11 17.93
C TRP A 514 10.86 14.60 18.03
N VAL A 515 9.90 13.90 18.64
CA VAL A 515 9.87 12.44 18.74
C VAL A 515 8.99 11.89 17.64
N LYS A 516 9.56 11.00 16.81
CA LYS A 516 8.82 10.24 15.80
C LYS A 516 8.01 9.14 16.48
N GLU A 517 6.68 9.21 16.40
CA GLU A 517 5.78 8.24 17.04
C GLU A 517 5.06 7.34 16.01
N PRO A 518 5.00 6.01 16.26
CA PRO A 518 5.67 5.29 17.34
C PRO A 518 7.20 5.18 17.12
N ALA A 519 7.95 5.20 18.22
CA ALA A 519 9.41 5.19 18.22
C ALA A 519 10.05 3.82 17.89
N ALA A 520 9.26 2.77 17.71
CA ALA A 520 9.73 1.41 17.44
C ALA A 520 8.78 0.64 16.51
N PRO A 521 9.27 -0.38 15.76
CA PRO A 521 8.43 -1.28 14.98
C PRO A 521 7.39 -2.01 15.83
N VAL A 522 6.25 -2.33 15.21
CA VAL A 522 5.16 -3.08 15.84
C VAL A 522 5.54 -4.55 15.93
N ARG A 523 5.62 -5.09 17.16
CA ARG A 523 5.85 -6.52 17.38
C ARG A 523 4.51 -7.25 17.60
N PHE A 524 4.07 -7.98 16.59
CA PHE A 524 3.00 -8.96 16.73
C PHE A 524 3.58 -10.27 17.26
N ALA A 525 2.98 -10.85 18.29
CA ALA A 525 3.41 -12.12 18.87
C ALA A 525 2.21 -13.03 19.15
N GLU A 526 2.43 -14.34 19.14
CA GLU A 526 1.49 -15.26 19.77
C GLU A 526 1.25 -14.86 21.23
N LEU A 527 -0.01 -14.85 21.64
CA LEU A 527 -0.38 -14.74 23.04
C LEU A 527 -0.61 -16.16 23.55
N VAL A 528 0.33 -16.66 24.35
CA VAL A 528 0.41 -18.06 24.80
C VAL A 528 -0.03 -18.17 26.26
N SER A 529 -1.04 -19.01 26.51
CA SER A 529 -1.50 -19.43 27.83
C SER A 529 -1.33 -20.96 27.94
N GLY A 530 -0.36 -21.39 28.76
CA GLY A 530 0.01 -22.81 28.86
C GLY A 530 0.60 -23.34 27.55
N ALA A 531 -0.14 -24.21 26.86
CA ALA A 531 0.23 -24.77 25.55
C ALA A 531 -0.72 -24.33 24.42
N ARG A 532 -1.55 -23.31 24.66
CA ARG A 532 -2.53 -22.79 23.69
C ARG A 532 -2.21 -21.34 23.32
N CYS A 533 -2.52 -20.97 22.08
CA CYS A 533 -2.44 -19.61 21.57
C CYS A 533 -3.84 -18.99 21.48
N LEU A 534 -3.94 -17.67 21.71
CA LEU A 534 -5.15 -16.89 21.44
C LEU A 534 -5.36 -16.85 19.91
N ASP A 535 -6.50 -17.32 19.44
CA ASP A 535 -6.75 -17.64 18.02
C ASP A 535 -8.09 -17.03 17.53
N VAL A 536 -8.11 -16.38 16.37
CA VAL A 536 -9.37 -16.03 15.69
C VAL A 536 -9.89 -17.25 14.95
N ASP A 537 -11.08 -17.72 15.33
CA ASP A 537 -11.68 -18.97 14.85
C ASP A 537 -11.74 -19.04 13.32
N GLY A 538 -11.26 -20.16 12.75
CA GLY A 538 -11.12 -20.38 11.31
C GLY A 538 -10.17 -19.41 10.57
N GLY A 539 -9.54 -18.46 11.27
CA GLY A 539 -8.83 -17.33 10.66
C GLY A 539 -9.75 -16.30 9.97
N THR A 540 -11.05 -16.32 10.27
CA THR A 540 -12.07 -15.50 9.61
C THR A 540 -12.07 -14.09 10.19
N MET A 541 -11.70 -13.08 9.38
CA MET A 541 -11.67 -11.68 9.83
C MET A 541 -13.03 -11.01 9.57
N SER A 542 -13.96 -11.16 10.51
CA SER A 542 -15.27 -10.52 10.50
C SER A 542 -15.71 -10.14 11.91
N SER A 543 -16.46 -9.04 12.04
CA SER A 543 -16.95 -8.56 13.34
C SER A 543 -17.87 -9.59 14.01
N GLY A 544 -17.60 -9.87 15.28
CA GLY A 544 -18.30 -10.86 16.09
C GLY A 544 -17.73 -12.28 16.01
N GLN A 545 -16.73 -12.55 15.16
CA GLN A 545 -16.13 -13.89 15.06
C GLN A 545 -15.53 -14.34 16.40
N ALA A 546 -15.58 -15.64 16.69
CA ALA A 546 -15.12 -16.20 17.96
C ALA A 546 -13.59 -16.07 18.14
N VAL A 547 -13.17 -15.85 19.39
CA VAL A 547 -11.77 -15.98 19.81
C VAL A 547 -11.63 -17.19 20.72
N LEU A 548 -10.73 -18.08 20.34
CA LEU A 548 -10.50 -19.38 20.95
C LEU A 548 -9.11 -19.43 21.60
N ALA A 549 -8.91 -20.47 22.40
CA ALA A 549 -7.59 -21.01 22.69
C ALA A 549 -7.44 -22.20 21.74
N TRP A 550 -6.42 -22.16 20.88
CA TRP A 550 -6.11 -23.24 19.95
C TRP A 550 -4.67 -23.72 20.11
N ASP A 551 -4.32 -24.87 19.53
CA ASP A 551 -2.93 -25.30 19.42
C ASP A 551 -2.11 -24.24 18.65
N CYS A 552 -0.90 -23.93 19.12
CA CYS A 552 -0.07 -22.90 18.50
C CYS A 552 0.46 -23.37 17.12
N THR A 553 0.09 -22.66 16.06
CA THR A 553 0.36 -23.02 14.65
C THR A 553 1.41 -22.17 13.96
N GLY A 554 1.76 -21.01 14.52
CA GLY A 554 2.58 -20.00 13.82
C GLY A 554 1.78 -19.05 12.92
N ASN A 555 0.48 -19.30 12.70
CA ASN A 555 -0.35 -18.56 11.75
C ASN A 555 -0.64 -17.11 12.20
N THR A 556 -0.97 -16.24 11.24
CA THR A 556 -1.22 -14.81 11.50
C THR A 556 -2.51 -14.54 12.29
N ASN A 557 -3.49 -15.46 12.30
CA ASN A 557 -4.69 -15.35 13.12
C ASN A 557 -4.43 -15.61 14.63
N GLN A 558 -3.22 -16.07 14.98
CA GLN A 558 -2.78 -16.29 16.36
C GLN A 558 -1.81 -15.22 16.89
N LYS A 559 -1.37 -14.28 16.05
CA LYS A 559 -0.41 -13.25 16.43
C LYS A 559 -1.12 -11.91 16.65
N TRP A 560 -0.80 -11.26 17.76
CA TRP A 560 -1.48 -10.07 18.22
C TRP A 560 -0.48 -8.99 18.65
N TRP A 561 -0.90 -7.73 18.56
CA TRP A 561 -0.17 -6.59 19.10
C TRP A 561 -1.09 -5.75 19.99
N ARG A 562 -0.68 -5.50 21.24
CA ARG A 562 -1.36 -4.54 22.11
C ARG A 562 -0.82 -3.13 21.86
N ASN A 563 -1.67 -2.25 21.36
CA ASN A 563 -1.41 -0.82 21.30
C ASN A 563 -1.24 -0.27 22.73
N PRO A 564 -0.07 0.27 23.10
CA PRO A 564 0.19 0.70 24.48
C PRO A 564 -0.56 1.98 24.85
N ALA A 565 -0.92 2.83 23.88
CA ALA A 565 -1.62 4.09 24.12
C ALA A 565 -3.12 3.88 24.30
N THR A 566 -3.76 3.12 23.41
CA THR A 566 -5.22 2.92 23.45
C THR A 566 -5.64 1.72 24.32
N GLY A 567 -4.82 0.67 24.37
CA GLY A 567 -5.16 -0.62 24.97
C GLY A 567 -5.86 -1.60 24.01
N GLN A 568 -6.04 -1.25 22.73
CA GLN A 568 -6.53 -2.18 21.70
C GLN A 568 -5.53 -3.33 21.47
N VAL A 569 -6.04 -4.53 21.15
CA VAL A 569 -5.23 -5.73 20.85
C VAL A 569 -5.51 -6.18 19.42
N HIS A 570 -4.74 -5.68 18.47
CA HIS A 570 -4.93 -5.89 17.02
C HIS A 570 -4.46 -7.29 16.60
N SER A 571 -5.17 -7.95 15.69
CA SER A 571 -4.76 -9.21 15.06
C SER A 571 -3.75 -8.98 13.92
N LEU A 572 -2.80 -9.87 13.70
CA LEU A 572 -1.89 -9.79 12.55
C LEU A 572 -2.56 -10.21 11.23
N LYS A 573 -3.57 -11.08 11.27
CA LYS A 573 -4.26 -11.57 10.07
C LYS A 573 -4.98 -10.45 9.32
N ASP A 574 -5.53 -9.50 10.07
CA ASP A 574 -6.01 -8.21 9.58
C ASP A 574 -6.00 -7.21 10.77
N PRO A 575 -5.02 -6.27 10.83
CA PRO A 575 -4.90 -5.34 11.94
C PRO A 575 -6.01 -4.28 12.06
N ALA A 576 -6.98 -4.28 11.13
CA ALA A 576 -8.26 -3.58 11.32
C ALA A 576 -9.17 -4.25 12.35
N TYR A 577 -8.87 -5.47 12.80
CA TYR A 577 -9.63 -6.19 13.81
C TYR A 577 -8.88 -6.28 15.14
N CYS A 578 -9.60 -5.96 16.20
CA CYS A 578 -9.16 -5.91 17.58
C CYS A 578 -9.89 -6.97 18.40
N LEU A 579 -9.23 -7.51 19.44
CA LEU A 579 -9.88 -8.32 20.47
C LEU A 579 -11.03 -7.53 21.09
N ASP A 580 -12.18 -8.17 21.22
CA ASP A 580 -13.43 -7.57 21.68
C ASP A 580 -14.05 -8.36 22.83
N ASN A 581 -14.56 -7.65 23.83
CA ASN A 581 -15.21 -8.24 25.01
C ASN A 581 -16.72 -8.52 24.80
N ARG A 582 -17.26 -8.29 23.59
CA ARG A 582 -18.69 -8.38 23.21
C ARG A 582 -19.63 -7.47 24.01
N GLY A 583 -19.09 -6.39 24.58
CA GLY A 583 -19.80 -5.54 25.56
C GLY A 583 -20.16 -6.26 26.87
N ALA A 584 -19.66 -7.48 27.09
CA ALA A 584 -20.12 -8.35 28.17
C ALA A 584 -19.42 -8.07 29.49
N THR A 585 -20.20 -7.84 30.54
CA THR A 585 -19.73 -7.59 31.92
C THR A 585 -19.78 -8.83 32.82
N ALA A 586 -20.39 -9.92 32.37
CA ALA A 586 -20.57 -11.14 33.16
C ALA A 586 -19.40 -12.13 33.02
N ALA A 587 -19.06 -12.80 34.13
CA ALA A 587 -18.11 -13.92 34.12
C ALA A 587 -18.65 -15.10 33.29
N GLY A 588 -17.75 -15.79 32.58
CA GLY A 588 -18.10 -16.83 31.61
C GLY A 588 -18.40 -16.33 30.20
N ALA A 589 -18.54 -15.02 29.99
CA ALA A 589 -18.76 -14.46 28.65
C ALA A 589 -17.55 -14.71 27.73
N GLY A 590 -17.80 -15.20 26.51
CA GLY A 590 -16.76 -15.40 25.49
C GLY A 590 -16.28 -14.08 24.89
N LEU A 591 -15.08 -14.09 24.30
CA LEU A 591 -14.56 -12.96 23.52
C LEU A 591 -14.82 -13.12 22.02
N GLY A 592 -14.54 -12.07 21.25
CA GLY A 592 -14.52 -12.12 19.80
C GLY A 592 -13.46 -11.19 19.23
N ILE A 593 -13.52 -10.97 17.91
CA ILE A 593 -12.94 -9.79 17.28
C ILE A 593 -14.04 -8.83 16.84
N TRP A 594 -13.73 -7.55 16.86
CA TRP A 594 -14.53 -6.50 16.23
C TRP A 594 -13.58 -5.53 15.53
N ARG A 595 -14.07 -4.67 14.63
CA ARG A 595 -13.19 -3.67 14.01
C ARG A 595 -12.65 -2.70 15.05
N CYS A 596 -11.41 -2.24 14.87
CA CYS A 596 -10.73 -1.32 15.78
C CYS A 596 -11.29 0.12 15.70
N ASP A 597 -11.77 0.52 14.52
CA ASP A 597 -12.32 1.86 14.22
C ASP A 597 -13.74 2.07 14.75
N ASP A 598 -14.56 1.01 14.86
CA ASP A 598 -15.88 1.00 15.52
C ASP A 598 -15.85 1.39 17.04
N ALA A 599 -14.70 1.80 17.58
CA ALA A 599 -14.47 2.20 18.96
C ALA A 599 -15.10 3.57 19.31
N HIS A 600 -16.41 3.72 19.15
CA HIS A 600 -17.13 4.98 19.37
C HIS A 600 -17.96 4.99 20.66
N GLY A 601 -18.03 6.17 21.30
CA GLY A 601 -18.92 6.45 22.44
C GLY A 601 -18.75 5.48 23.61
N ALA A 602 -19.86 4.97 24.15
CA ALA A 602 -19.86 4.06 25.30
C ALA A 602 -19.20 2.70 25.03
N TYR A 603 -19.09 2.29 23.75
CA TYR A 603 -18.58 0.97 23.34
C TYR A 603 -17.06 0.96 23.12
N LEU A 604 -16.41 2.13 23.11
CA LEU A 604 -14.97 2.34 22.93
C LEU A 604 -14.09 1.48 23.86
N ASN A 605 -14.58 1.14 25.05
CA ASN A 605 -13.84 0.29 26.00
C ASN A 605 -13.98 -1.22 25.73
N ASN A 606 -14.95 -1.67 24.92
CA ASN A 606 -15.14 -3.10 24.61
C ASN A 606 -13.88 -3.72 23.98
N LEU A 607 -13.24 -2.92 23.14
CA LEU A 607 -12.03 -3.21 22.36
C LEU A 607 -10.73 -2.99 23.15
N ARG A 608 -10.81 -2.54 24.41
CA ARG A 608 -9.64 -2.06 25.18
C ARG A 608 -9.38 -2.95 26.39
N PHE A 609 -8.17 -3.50 26.42
CA PHE A 609 -7.68 -4.39 27.46
C PHE A 609 -6.46 -3.78 28.12
N ASP A 610 -6.41 -3.78 29.45
CA ASP A 610 -5.18 -3.50 30.19
C ASP A 610 -4.36 -4.75 30.39
N SER A 611 -3.04 -4.56 30.50
CA SER A 611 -2.07 -5.61 30.77
C SER A 611 -1.44 -5.32 32.13
N ASP A 612 -1.53 -6.25 33.07
CA ASP A 612 -0.93 -6.09 34.39
C ASP A 612 0.44 -6.77 34.53
N ALA A 613 1.07 -6.58 35.69
CA ALA A 613 2.38 -7.15 36.00
C ALA A 613 2.40 -8.70 36.09
N ALA A 614 1.25 -9.36 36.08
CA ALA A 614 1.11 -10.82 36.02
C ALA A 614 0.85 -11.33 34.59
N GLY A 615 0.94 -10.47 33.58
CA GLY A 615 0.69 -10.81 32.18
C GLY A 615 -0.78 -11.12 31.87
N ARG A 616 -1.71 -10.65 32.70
CA ARG A 616 -3.15 -10.86 32.48
C ARG A 616 -3.70 -9.74 31.60
N LEU A 617 -4.46 -10.10 30.57
CA LEU A 617 -5.26 -9.15 29.78
C LEU A 617 -6.61 -8.96 30.47
N VAL A 618 -6.97 -7.72 30.81
CA VAL A 618 -8.16 -7.37 31.60
C VAL A 618 -9.02 -6.38 30.82
N SER A 619 -10.29 -6.70 30.56
CA SER A 619 -11.18 -5.79 29.80
C SER A 619 -11.50 -4.52 30.61
N ARG A 620 -11.42 -3.35 29.97
CA ARG A 620 -11.80 -2.06 30.59
C ARG A 620 -13.30 -1.88 30.83
N VAL A 621 -14.14 -2.73 30.27
CA VAL A 621 -15.61 -2.71 30.49
C VAL A 621 -16.01 -3.56 31.70
N SER A 622 -15.42 -4.74 31.84
CA SER A 622 -15.85 -5.73 32.83
C SER A 622 -14.93 -5.83 34.04
N GLY A 623 -13.67 -5.39 33.94
CA GLY A 623 -12.63 -5.67 34.95
C GLY A 623 -12.23 -7.14 35.04
N LEU A 624 -12.70 -7.98 34.11
CA LEU A 624 -12.45 -9.42 34.09
C LEU A 624 -11.24 -9.77 33.23
N ALA A 625 -10.53 -10.82 33.63
CA ALA A 625 -9.35 -11.33 32.95
C ALA A 625 -9.72 -12.32 31.83
N VAL A 626 -9.05 -12.18 30.68
CA VAL A 626 -9.10 -13.12 29.55
C VAL A 626 -8.54 -14.46 29.98
N THR A 627 -9.36 -15.52 29.90
CA THR A 627 -9.12 -16.82 30.53
C THR A 627 -9.27 -17.96 29.51
N ALA A 628 -8.20 -18.73 29.31
CA ALA A 628 -8.19 -19.90 28.45
C ALA A 628 -8.91 -21.10 29.10
N PRO A 629 -9.59 -21.96 28.31
CA PRO A 629 -10.01 -23.29 28.75
C PRO A 629 -8.80 -24.25 28.85
N ALA A 630 -9.01 -25.43 29.44
CA ALA A 630 -7.95 -26.44 29.64
C ALA A 630 -7.48 -27.17 28.36
N GLY A 631 -8.12 -26.92 27.22
CA GLY A 631 -7.84 -27.53 25.91
C GLY A 631 -8.17 -26.55 24.78
N ASN A 632 -8.45 -27.06 23.58
CA ASN A 632 -9.02 -26.22 22.53
C ASN A 632 -10.47 -25.83 22.87
N GLY A 633 -10.83 -24.57 22.67
CA GLY A 633 -12.20 -24.08 22.91
C GLY A 633 -12.28 -22.57 23.13
N ALA A 634 -13.49 -22.08 23.44
CA ALA A 634 -13.75 -20.65 23.62
C ALA A 634 -13.00 -20.05 24.81
N VAL A 635 -12.34 -18.90 24.58
CA VAL A 635 -11.73 -18.09 25.65
C VAL A 635 -12.82 -17.24 26.29
N THR A 636 -12.83 -17.17 27.62
CA THR A 636 -13.87 -16.48 28.40
C THR A 636 -13.27 -15.39 29.30
N GLN A 637 -14.11 -14.47 29.74
CA GLN A 637 -13.78 -13.48 30.76
C GLN A 637 -14.12 -14.04 32.15
N GLN A 638 -13.20 -13.98 33.11
CA GLN A 638 -13.41 -14.46 34.49
C GLN A 638 -12.83 -13.49 35.53
N PRO A 639 -13.25 -13.55 36.80
CA PRO A 639 -12.61 -12.78 37.87
C PRO A 639 -11.09 -13.01 37.91
N ALA A 640 -10.33 -11.94 38.12
CA ALA A 640 -8.87 -11.98 38.07
C ALA A 640 -8.30 -12.80 39.25
N SER A 641 -7.49 -13.81 38.93
CA SER A 641 -6.96 -14.81 39.87
C SER A 641 -5.46 -15.03 39.67
N ALA A 642 -4.88 -16.00 40.40
CA ALA A 642 -3.52 -16.51 40.17
C ALA A 642 -3.47 -17.73 39.24
N SER A 643 -4.56 -18.03 38.51
CA SER A 643 -4.61 -19.16 37.58
C SER A 643 -3.67 -18.93 36.37
N PRO A 644 -2.77 -19.86 36.03
CA PRO A 644 -1.93 -19.77 34.83
C PRO A 644 -2.73 -19.61 33.53
N ALA A 645 -4.00 -20.06 33.50
CA ALA A 645 -4.90 -19.90 32.36
C ALA A 645 -5.35 -18.44 32.09
N GLN A 646 -4.94 -17.49 32.94
CA GLN A 646 -5.18 -16.04 32.75
C GLN A 646 -3.90 -15.28 32.35
N THR A 647 -2.74 -15.94 32.39
CA THR A 647 -1.44 -15.33 32.06
C THR A 647 -1.12 -15.57 30.60
N TRP A 648 -0.99 -14.50 29.83
CA TRP A 648 -0.70 -14.54 28.39
C TRP A 648 0.71 -14.02 28.14
N THR A 649 1.57 -14.89 27.57
CA THR A 649 2.99 -14.61 27.33
C THR A 649 3.30 -14.54 25.83
N ALA A 650 4.32 -13.77 25.44
CA ALA A 650 4.62 -13.52 24.03
C ALA A 650 5.45 -14.66 23.41
N GLY A 651 4.81 -15.48 22.57
CA GLY A 651 5.40 -16.57 21.80
C GLY A 651 6.09 -16.13 20.51
N VAL A 652 5.95 -16.90 19.42
CA VAL A 652 6.62 -16.63 18.14
C VAL A 652 6.09 -15.33 17.54
N SER A 653 7.02 -14.43 17.20
CA SER A 653 6.71 -13.04 16.84
C SER A 653 7.29 -12.59 15.51
N VAL A 654 6.63 -11.62 14.89
CA VAL A 654 7.18 -10.82 13.78
C VAL A 654 7.21 -9.34 14.19
N ALA A 655 8.23 -8.62 13.73
CA ALA A 655 8.31 -7.17 13.86
C ALA A 655 8.01 -6.53 12.49
N LEU A 656 7.13 -5.53 12.46
CA LEU A 656 6.61 -4.92 11.24
C LEU A 656 6.59 -3.38 11.35
N PRO A 657 6.62 -2.63 10.23
CA PRO A 657 6.41 -1.18 10.23
C PRO A 657 5.02 -0.82 10.75
N TYR A 658 4.85 0.41 11.24
CA TYR A 658 3.57 0.83 11.86
C TYR A 658 2.37 0.75 10.90
N SER A 659 2.54 1.03 9.61
CA SER A 659 1.44 1.05 8.62
C SER A 659 0.81 -0.30 8.27
N VAL A 660 1.21 -1.39 8.93
CA VAL A 660 0.38 -2.62 8.94
C VAL A 660 -0.87 -2.41 9.80
N ILE A 661 -0.76 -1.60 10.85
CA ILE A 661 -1.90 -1.03 11.59
C ILE A 661 -2.60 -0.04 10.65
N PRO A 662 -3.91 -0.18 10.41
CA PRO A 662 -4.66 0.85 9.71
C PRO A 662 -4.73 2.11 10.56
N TYR A 663 -4.99 3.23 9.91
CA TYR A 663 -5.35 4.45 10.59
C TYR A 663 -6.69 4.27 11.33
N ASP A 664 -6.66 4.25 12.66
CA ASP A 664 -7.84 4.52 13.49
C ASP A 664 -8.24 5.99 13.20
N ALA A 665 -9.33 6.21 12.46
CA ALA A 665 -9.85 7.54 12.21
C ALA A 665 -10.63 8.03 13.44
N TYR A 666 -10.19 9.16 14.00
CA TYR A 666 -10.78 9.85 15.17
C TYR A 666 -11.38 11.20 14.77
#